data_AF-A0A3R6E417-F1
#
_entry.id   AF-A0A3R6E417-F1
#
_cell.length_a   1.000
_cell.length_b   1.000
_cell.length_c   1.000
_cell.angle_alpha   90.00
_cell.angle_beta   90.00
_cell.angle_gamma   90.00
#
_symmetry.space_group_name_H-M   'P 1'
#
loop_
_entity.id
_entity.type
_entity.pdbx_description
1 polymer ?
#
loop_
_entity_poly.entity_id
_entity_poly.type
_entity_poly.pdbx_seq_one_letter_code
_entity_poly.pdbx_strand_id
1 'polypeptide(L)'
;MNKAHVPINWENYPSDETPLNERNLNKMDSAIGIIDDNVVTLDATKATKTEVATLVADVTFEESTGIITITKKNGSKITIDTQMEKIAINFVYNPTTQQIILTLIDGTKQYIDLSALITQYEFLDSDTVAFYIDKDGKVSAIVKEGSIEEKHLEPNYLAKIKVEVAKAESSQQAAAKSEANAKASENAAKASETAAKTSETNAKASETAAAKSATAAEASESNAKVSETSASQSAATATSEAASASQSASTATDKANIATQKATEIIGKAESAADSATKAQSYAVGGTGSREGEDSDNAKYYYQQAKDISEGLKGGLQPHGTVAFADLPALADVSTGWMFNISDEFTTTDDFKEGAGNVIPAGANIYKTSDEKWDVLAGTPVTGVKGAKEASYRRGNVNLTPANIGAVATGGDTANNIVSFTSSDVADGLTSAWTTVSKLSSGEKHSSIFAKVSQMFKNVRYLYKMLGTTDISKIGNGTCTGAISSLNSGLANKYFIKIMKSDWSGIMGSLMPMFNINNDNMIDLIAHNEQNDTYPGVRVARASADYDGNNIPDTYLKKSDAKNNVSALSNTATNYNDQTPVVQYFTVPDDGYYLITGLVTFSSNANGFREVFITNTTSNYVMGRVRVPAVSGGASTLQVTSGGTFGPGQTGTLSTYQNSGSNLNVQEWLNMVKIAPKL
;
A
#
# COMPACT_ATOMS: atom_id res chain seq x y z
N MET A 1 -62.28 127.75 -124.58
CA MET A 1 -63.09 128.95 -124.92
C MET A 1 -62.89 129.34 -126.40
N ASN A 2 -63.82 130.08 -127.02
CA ASN A 2 -63.69 130.64 -128.39
C ASN A 2 -63.29 132.13 -128.36
N LYS A 3 -62.64 132.62 -129.43
CA LYS A 3 -62.17 134.02 -129.57
C LYS A 3 -63.34 135.02 -129.52
N ALA A 4 -63.24 136.03 -128.67
CA ALA A 4 -64.25 137.04 -128.44
C ALA A 4 -63.90 138.41 -129.05
N HIS A 5 -62.61 138.72 -129.25
CA HIS A 5 -62.18 140.03 -129.77
C HIS A 5 -62.27 140.12 -131.31
N VAL A 6 -62.81 141.23 -131.83
CA VAL A 6 -62.90 141.55 -133.26
C VAL A 6 -62.22 142.91 -133.50
N PRO A 7 -61.24 143.02 -134.42
CA PRO A 7 -60.47 144.25 -134.57
C PRO A 7 -61.28 145.39 -135.20
N ILE A 8 -61.00 146.62 -134.78
CA ILE A 8 -61.58 147.87 -135.29
C ILE A 8 -60.48 148.70 -135.95
N ASN A 9 -60.69 149.17 -137.18
CA ASN A 9 -59.74 150.03 -137.89
C ASN A 9 -60.02 151.50 -137.58
N TRP A 10 -59.21 152.11 -136.72
CA TRP A 10 -59.32 153.52 -136.32
C TRP A 10 -58.67 154.46 -137.35
N GLU A 11 -59.27 155.62 -137.61
CA GLU A 11 -58.93 156.62 -138.63
C GLU A 11 -58.78 158.04 -138.02
N ASN A 12 -58.32 159.03 -138.80
CA ASN A 12 -58.07 160.41 -138.34
C ASN A 12 -59.18 161.41 -138.76
N TYR A 13 -59.39 162.48 -137.99
CA TYR A 13 -60.36 163.55 -138.32
C TYR A 13 -60.01 164.29 -139.63
N PRO A 14 -61.00 164.64 -140.49
CA PRO A 14 -62.45 164.47 -140.35
C PRO A 14 -62.93 163.14 -140.97
N SER A 15 -62.66 162.00 -140.33
CA SER A 15 -63.33 160.73 -140.65
C SER A 15 -64.58 160.57 -139.80
N ASP A 16 -65.71 160.33 -140.46
CA ASP A 16 -67.03 160.10 -139.85
C ASP A 16 -67.17 158.66 -139.30
N GLU A 17 -66.27 157.76 -139.68
CA GLU A 17 -66.24 156.37 -139.22
C GLU A 17 -65.56 156.28 -137.83
N THR A 18 -64.47 157.03 -137.60
CA THR A 18 -63.87 157.24 -136.27
C THR A 18 -63.21 158.63 -136.16
N PRO A 19 -63.73 159.58 -135.34
CA PRO A 19 -63.29 160.98 -135.36
C PRO A 19 -61.97 161.27 -134.61
N LEU A 20 -61.16 160.26 -134.27
CA LEU A 20 -60.04 160.39 -133.32
C LEU A 20 -58.82 159.50 -133.68
N ASN A 21 -57.69 160.15 -134.00
CA ASN A 21 -56.27 159.70 -133.97
C ASN A 21 -55.95 158.18 -134.10
N GLU A 22 -55.82 157.68 -135.34
CA GLU A 22 -55.49 156.28 -135.72
C GLU A 22 -54.31 155.65 -134.97
N ARG A 23 -53.21 156.40 -134.79
CA ARG A 23 -51.89 155.82 -134.46
C ARG A 23 -51.83 155.13 -133.10
N ASN A 24 -52.62 155.59 -132.13
CA ASN A 24 -52.60 155.06 -130.77
C ASN A 24 -53.68 154.00 -130.53
N LEU A 25 -54.84 154.10 -131.19
CA LEU A 25 -55.98 153.22 -130.93
C LEU A 25 -55.82 151.85 -131.60
N ASN A 26 -55.31 151.79 -132.84
CA ASN A 26 -55.03 150.50 -133.52
C ASN A 26 -53.97 149.66 -132.77
N LYS A 27 -53.04 150.30 -132.05
CA LYS A 27 -52.07 149.57 -131.20
C LYS A 27 -52.74 148.91 -129.99
N MET A 28 -53.67 149.60 -129.33
CA MET A 28 -54.41 149.02 -128.19
C MET A 28 -55.32 147.90 -128.65
N ASP A 29 -55.99 148.06 -129.79
CA ASP A 29 -56.89 147.05 -130.33
C ASP A 29 -56.18 145.75 -130.70
N SER A 30 -54.99 145.85 -131.30
CA SER A 30 -54.13 144.68 -131.56
C SER A 30 -53.67 143.98 -130.28
N ALA A 31 -53.39 144.73 -129.20
CA ALA A 31 -53.01 144.15 -127.92
C ALA A 31 -54.15 143.36 -127.26
N ILE A 32 -55.40 143.82 -127.40
CA ILE A 32 -56.57 143.09 -126.90
C ILE A 32 -56.73 141.75 -127.64
N GLY A 33 -56.49 141.74 -128.96
CA GLY A 33 -56.50 140.50 -129.74
C GLY A 33 -55.48 139.45 -129.26
N ILE A 34 -54.27 139.88 -128.86
CA ILE A 34 -53.23 138.98 -128.34
C ILE A 34 -53.59 138.43 -126.95
N ILE A 35 -54.20 139.25 -126.09
CA ILE A 35 -54.61 138.81 -124.75
C ILE A 35 -55.66 137.69 -124.85
N ASP A 36 -56.63 137.82 -125.76
CA ASP A 36 -57.66 136.81 -125.97
C ASP A 36 -57.07 135.46 -126.44
N ASP A 37 -56.11 135.48 -127.38
CA ASP A 37 -55.43 134.26 -127.85
C ASP A 37 -54.66 133.54 -126.71
N ASN A 38 -54.05 134.28 -125.78
CA ASN A 38 -53.37 133.71 -124.61
C ASN A 38 -54.34 133.04 -123.63
N VAL A 39 -55.53 133.63 -123.41
CA VAL A 39 -56.56 133.08 -122.51
C VAL A 39 -57.09 131.75 -123.03
N VAL A 40 -57.32 131.64 -124.34
CA VAL A 40 -57.74 130.38 -124.97
C VAL A 40 -56.69 129.28 -124.79
N THR A 41 -55.41 129.60 -124.92
CA THR A 41 -54.31 128.63 -124.75
C THR A 41 -54.19 128.10 -123.32
N LEU A 42 -54.41 128.95 -122.32
CA LEU A 42 -54.35 128.59 -120.90
C LEU A 42 -55.49 127.65 -120.47
N ASP A 43 -56.68 127.84 -121.04
CA ASP A 43 -57.85 126.98 -120.82
C ASP A 43 -57.62 125.56 -121.38
N ALA A 44 -56.93 125.44 -122.52
CA ALA A 44 -56.63 124.16 -123.16
C ALA A 44 -55.48 123.36 -122.49
N THR A 45 -54.62 124.00 -121.69
CA THR A 45 -53.39 123.38 -121.15
C THR A 45 -53.41 123.11 -119.64
N LYS A 46 -54.46 123.51 -118.91
CA LYS A 46 -54.57 123.25 -117.46
C LYS A 46 -54.90 121.79 -117.14
N ALA A 47 -54.22 121.22 -116.15
CA ALA A 47 -54.49 119.86 -115.65
C ALA A 47 -55.87 119.79 -114.96
N THR A 48 -56.55 118.65 -115.11
CA THR A 48 -57.92 118.48 -114.61
C THR A 48 -57.94 118.04 -113.15
N LYS A 49 -59.03 118.35 -112.44
CA LYS A 49 -59.21 117.96 -111.03
C LYS A 49 -59.16 116.43 -110.81
N THR A 50 -59.46 115.65 -111.85
CA THR A 50 -59.45 114.18 -111.82
C THR A 50 -58.02 113.62 -111.78
N GLU A 51 -57.07 114.25 -112.46
CA GLU A 51 -55.68 113.77 -112.54
C GLU A 51 -54.91 113.98 -111.23
N VAL A 52 -55.22 115.05 -110.49
CA VAL A 52 -54.54 115.36 -109.21
C VAL A 52 -55.03 114.48 -108.05
N ALA A 53 -56.24 113.94 -108.13
CA ALA A 53 -56.88 113.19 -107.05
C ALA A 53 -56.21 111.85 -106.72
N THR A 54 -55.48 111.24 -107.67
CA THR A 54 -54.89 109.90 -107.52
C THR A 54 -53.49 109.88 -106.91
N LEU A 55 -52.86 111.05 -106.74
CA LEU A 55 -51.50 111.18 -106.20
C LEU A 55 -51.46 110.95 -104.68
N VAL A 56 -50.30 110.52 -104.16
CA VAL A 56 -50.08 110.26 -102.73
C VAL A 56 -49.97 111.57 -101.93
N ALA A 57 -50.56 111.59 -100.74
CA ALA A 57 -50.48 112.69 -99.78
C ALA A 57 -49.55 112.37 -98.60
N ASP A 58 -49.59 111.14 -98.05
CA ASP A 58 -48.84 110.77 -96.84
C ASP A 58 -48.60 109.24 -96.70
N VAL A 59 -47.58 108.82 -95.92
CA VAL A 59 -47.26 107.41 -95.59
C VAL A 59 -46.81 107.26 -94.12
N THR A 60 -47.40 106.31 -93.36
CA THR A 60 -47.13 106.07 -91.92
C THR A 60 -46.88 104.58 -91.61
N PHE A 61 -46.10 104.26 -90.55
CA PHE A 61 -45.78 102.89 -90.09
C PHE A 61 -46.04 102.72 -88.57
N GLU A 62 -46.66 101.61 -88.16
CA GLU A 62 -46.94 101.26 -86.76
C GLU A 62 -46.09 100.06 -86.32
N GLU A 63 -45.13 100.29 -85.42
CA GLU A 63 -44.15 99.28 -84.97
C GLU A 63 -44.79 98.15 -84.19
N SER A 64 -45.87 98.42 -83.43
CA SER A 64 -46.52 97.42 -82.59
C SER A 64 -47.32 96.38 -83.39
N THR A 65 -47.75 96.73 -84.60
CA THR A 65 -48.55 95.85 -85.46
C THR A 65 -47.89 95.54 -86.80
N GLY A 66 -46.78 96.19 -87.16
CA GLY A 66 -46.10 95.99 -88.43
C GLY A 66 -46.82 96.55 -89.68
N ILE A 67 -47.80 97.46 -89.52
CA ILE A 67 -48.65 97.93 -90.65
C ILE A 67 -48.16 99.28 -91.20
N ILE A 68 -48.04 99.40 -92.54
CA ILE A 68 -47.78 100.65 -93.28
C ILE A 68 -49.09 101.15 -93.92
N THR A 69 -49.44 102.43 -93.74
CA THR A 69 -50.63 103.06 -94.33
C THR A 69 -50.27 104.22 -95.27
N ILE A 70 -50.71 104.16 -96.52
CA ILE A 70 -50.54 105.18 -97.57
C ILE A 70 -51.86 105.92 -97.77
N THR A 71 -51.87 107.25 -97.69
CA THR A 71 -53.06 108.09 -97.91
C THR A 71 -52.92 108.89 -99.22
N LYS A 72 -53.94 108.86 -100.10
CA LYS A 72 -53.97 109.63 -101.36
C LYS A 72 -54.56 111.04 -101.16
N LYS A 73 -54.31 111.98 -102.09
CA LYS A 73 -54.81 113.37 -102.07
C LYS A 73 -56.34 113.48 -102.04
N ASN A 74 -57.06 112.44 -102.47
CA ASN A 74 -58.52 112.33 -102.34
C ASN A 74 -59.02 111.79 -100.99
N GLY A 75 -58.11 111.48 -100.05
CA GLY A 75 -58.41 110.95 -98.71
C GLY A 75 -58.50 109.42 -98.61
N SER A 76 -58.47 108.68 -99.73
CA SER A 76 -58.49 107.20 -99.69
C SER A 76 -57.17 106.62 -99.17
N LYS A 77 -57.24 105.48 -98.46
CA LYS A 77 -56.09 104.83 -97.81
C LYS A 77 -55.81 103.43 -98.37
N ILE A 78 -54.55 103.04 -98.43
CA ILE A 78 -54.07 101.69 -98.74
C ILE A 78 -53.20 101.24 -97.57
N THR A 79 -53.48 100.08 -97.00
CA THR A 79 -52.72 99.48 -95.89
C THR A 79 -51.93 98.26 -96.38
N ILE A 80 -50.69 98.11 -95.91
CA ILE A 80 -49.80 96.97 -96.17
C ILE A 80 -49.39 96.40 -94.80
N ASP A 81 -49.69 95.14 -94.56
CA ASP A 81 -49.36 94.43 -93.32
C ASP A 81 -48.05 93.62 -93.51
N THR A 82 -47.07 93.82 -92.62
CA THR A 82 -45.77 93.14 -92.68
C THR A 82 -45.67 92.16 -91.50
N GLN A 83 -45.47 90.86 -91.77
CA GLN A 83 -45.44 89.78 -90.74
C GLN A 83 -44.19 89.81 -89.82
N MET A 84 -43.66 90.98 -89.50
CA MET A 84 -42.43 91.14 -88.71
C MET A 84 -42.62 90.81 -87.23
N GLU A 85 -43.86 90.78 -86.73
CA GLU A 85 -44.22 90.40 -85.36
C GLU A 85 -43.87 88.96 -84.98
N LYS A 86 -43.61 88.08 -85.97
CA LYS A 86 -43.39 86.63 -85.75
C LYS A 86 -41.93 86.20 -85.58
N ILE A 87 -40.98 87.13 -85.61
CA ILE A 87 -39.55 86.80 -85.53
C ILE A 87 -39.12 86.65 -84.05
N ALA A 88 -38.35 85.62 -83.70
CA ALA A 88 -37.84 85.43 -82.33
C ALA A 88 -36.58 86.27 -82.07
N ILE A 89 -36.51 86.93 -80.91
CA ILE A 89 -35.42 87.86 -80.55
C ILE A 89 -34.40 87.27 -79.56
N ASN A 90 -34.75 86.24 -78.78
CA ASN A 90 -33.85 85.61 -77.81
C ASN A 90 -34.26 84.16 -77.48
N PHE A 91 -33.32 83.34 -77.01
CA PHE A 91 -33.58 82.01 -76.45
C PHE A 91 -32.86 81.80 -75.12
N VAL A 92 -33.52 81.15 -74.15
CA VAL A 92 -32.99 80.85 -72.79
C VAL A 92 -33.32 79.40 -72.41
N TYR A 93 -32.42 78.70 -71.73
CA TYR A 93 -32.65 77.35 -71.20
C TYR A 93 -32.96 77.39 -69.70
N ASN A 94 -34.04 76.70 -69.27
CA ASN A 94 -34.38 76.51 -67.86
C ASN A 94 -34.01 75.08 -67.41
N PRO A 95 -33.01 74.91 -66.54
CA PRO A 95 -32.56 73.58 -66.09
C PRO A 95 -33.52 72.90 -65.11
N THR A 96 -34.39 73.65 -64.41
CA THR A 96 -35.35 73.08 -63.45
C THR A 96 -36.53 72.46 -64.17
N THR A 97 -37.02 73.10 -65.23
CA THR A 97 -38.15 72.59 -66.02
C THR A 97 -37.72 71.88 -67.30
N GLN A 98 -36.41 71.81 -67.57
CA GLN A 98 -35.83 71.20 -68.77
C GLN A 98 -36.44 71.73 -70.08
N GLN A 99 -36.65 73.06 -70.15
CA GLN A 99 -37.30 73.71 -71.29
C GLN A 99 -36.43 74.78 -71.93
N ILE A 100 -36.46 74.86 -73.27
CA ILE A 100 -35.95 76.01 -74.03
C ILE A 100 -37.10 77.01 -74.20
N ILE A 101 -36.84 78.27 -73.87
CA ILE A 101 -37.80 79.37 -73.88
C ILE A 101 -37.38 80.37 -74.98
N LEU A 102 -38.20 80.54 -76.01
CA LEU A 102 -38.03 81.54 -77.07
C LEU A 102 -38.89 82.76 -76.76
N THR A 103 -38.34 83.97 -76.85
CA THR A 103 -39.12 85.22 -76.69
C THR A 103 -39.29 85.90 -78.06
N LEU A 104 -40.53 86.22 -78.44
CA LEU A 104 -40.91 86.90 -79.69
C LEU A 104 -40.86 88.42 -79.55
N ILE A 105 -40.87 89.19 -80.65
CA ILE A 105 -40.76 90.67 -80.61
C ILE A 105 -41.91 91.32 -79.84
N ASP A 106 -43.09 90.71 -79.86
CA ASP A 106 -44.29 91.17 -79.14
C ASP A 106 -44.26 90.87 -77.62
N GLY A 107 -43.17 90.24 -77.14
CA GLY A 107 -42.96 89.87 -75.74
C GLY A 107 -43.56 88.52 -75.33
N THR A 108 -44.25 87.81 -76.23
CA THR A 108 -44.78 86.47 -75.94
C THR A 108 -43.67 85.40 -75.94
N LYS A 109 -43.90 84.29 -75.21
CA LYS A 109 -42.91 83.21 -75.03
C LYS A 109 -43.42 81.87 -75.60
N GLN A 110 -42.55 81.16 -76.31
CA GLN A 110 -42.76 79.77 -76.72
C GLN A 110 -41.84 78.84 -75.92
N TYR A 111 -42.36 77.65 -75.56
CA TYR A 111 -41.66 76.67 -74.75
C TYR A 111 -41.46 75.36 -75.53
N ILE A 112 -40.25 74.81 -75.49
CA ILE A 112 -39.90 73.51 -76.06
C ILE A 112 -39.46 72.60 -74.91
N ASP A 113 -40.13 71.46 -74.75
CA ASP A 113 -39.86 70.48 -73.70
C ASP A 113 -38.80 69.45 -74.15
N LEU A 114 -37.69 69.35 -73.41
CA LEU A 114 -36.59 68.41 -73.71
C LEU A 114 -36.80 67.03 -73.07
N SER A 115 -37.77 66.87 -72.17
CA SER A 115 -38.02 65.63 -71.41
C SER A 115 -38.36 64.43 -72.32
N ALA A 116 -38.94 64.70 -73.49
CA ALA A 116 -39.30 63.66 -74.46
C ALA A 116 -38.11 63.15 -75.31
N LEU A 117 -36.94 63.81 -75.28
CA LEU A 117 -35.78 63.42 -76.11
C LEU A 117 -34.79 62.44 -75.44
N ILE A 118 -34.92 62.14 -74.13
CA ILE A 118 -33.90 61.36 -73.37
C ILE A 118 -34.44 60.01 -72.83
N THR A 119 -35.43 59.40 -73.47
CA THR A 119 -36.09 58.19 -72.90
C THR A 119 -35.48 56.84 -73.33
N GLN A 120 -34.27 56.79 -73.90
CA GLN A 120 -33.74 55.54 -74.48
C GLN A 120 -32.61 54.84 -73.69
N TYR A 121 -32.14 55.41 -72.57
CA TYR A 121 -31.02 54.84 -71.79
C TYR A 121 -31.15 55.00 -70.25
N GLU A 122 -32.35 54.85 -69.69
CA GLU A 122 -32.53 54.85 -68.23
C GLU A 122 -32.40 53.42 -67.67
N PHE A 123 -31.43 53.19 -66.77
CA PHE A 123 -31.30 51.92 -66.02
C PHE A 123 -32.14 52.00 -64.74
N LEU A 124 -33.16 51.15 -64.61
CA LEU A 124 -34.05 51.11 -63.45
C LEU A 124 -33.58 50.08 -62.42
N ASP A 125 -33.58 50.47 -61.15
CA ASP A 125 -33.40 49.55 -60.03
C ASP A 125 -34.53 48.52 -59.97
N SER A 126 -34.18 47.30 -59.55
CA SER A 126 -35.12 46.21 -59.22
C SER A 126 -35.01 45.82 -57.75
N ASP A 127 -35.90 44.94 -57.28
CA ASP A 127 -35.83 44.41 -55.91
C ASP A 127 -34.59 43.52 -55.67
N THR A 128 -33.95 43.00 -56.74
CA THR A 128 -32.77 42.13 -56.64
C THR A 128 -31.47 42.87 -56.97
N VAL A 129 -31.49 43.77 -57.94
CA VAL A 129 -30.30 44.44 -58.48
C VAL A 129 -30.51 45.95 -58.52
N ALA A 130 -29.56 46.70 -58.00
CA ALA A 130 -29.50 48.16 -58.11
C ALA A 130 -28.38 48.58 -59.07
N PHE A 131 -28.64 49.61 -59.88
CA PHE A 131 -27.73 50.18 -60.86
C PHE A 131 -27.23 51.55 -60.42
N TYR A 132 -25.93 51.78 -60.54
CA TYR A 132 -25.26 53.02 -60.19
C TYR A 132 -24.49 53.53 -61.40
N ILE A 133 -24.72 54.79 -61.78
CA ILE A 133 -23.93 55.47 -62.81
C ILE A 133 -22.98 56.43 -62.11
N ASP A 134 -21.68 56.23 -62.27
CA ASP A 134 -20.69 57.13 -61.70
C ASP A 134 -20.55 58.44 -62.51
N LYS A 135 -19.79 59.39 -61.95
CA LYS A 135 -19.52 60.70 -62.56
C LYS A 135 -18.80 60.64 -63.92
N ASP A 136 -18.20 59.51 -64.26
CA ASP A 136 -17.48 59.29 -65.52
C ASP A 136 -18.36 58.51 -66.52
N GLY A 137 -19.62 58.25 -66.18
CA GLY A 137 -20.60 57.55 -67.01
C GLY A 137 -20.52 56.03 -66.96
N LYS A 138 -19.77 55.43 -66.01
CA LYS A 138 -19.71 53.97 -65.88
C LYS A 138 -20.89 53.45 -65.07
N VAL A 139 -21.52 52.41 -65.60
CA VAL A 139 -22.63 51.72 -64.95
C VAL A 139 -22.10 50.53 -64.15
N SER A 140 -22.40 50.48 -62.86
CA SER A 140 -22.14 49.35 -61.96
C SER A 140 -23.45 48.79 -61.44
N ALA A 141 -23.56 47.46 -61.35
CA ALA A 141 -24.73 46.77 -60.79
C ALA A 141 -24.33 46.01 -59.53
N ILE A 142 -25.14 46.12 -58.46
CA ILE A 142 -24.95 45.34 -57.23
C ILE A 142 -26.20 44.53 -56.92
N VAL A 143 -26.01 43.33 -56.38
CA VAL A 143 -27.10 42.52 -55.82
C VAL A 143 -27.42 43.05 -54.42
N LYS A 144 -28.70 43.26 -54.12
CA LYS A 144 -29.14 43.75 -52.81
C LYS A 144 -28.95 42.66 -51.74
N GLU A 145 -28.46 43.04 -50.57
CA GLU A 145 -28.27 42.13 -49.45
C GLU A 145 -29.61 41.48 -49.04
N GLY A 146 -29.63 40.17 -48.86
CA GLY A 146 -30.85 39.41 -48.55
C GLY A 146 -31.82 39.19 -49.71
N SER A 147 -31.56 39.71 -50.93
CA SER A 147 -32.49 39.52 -52.08
C SER A 147 -32.41 38.13 -52.72
N ILE A 148 -31.42 37.31 -52.35
CA ILE A 148 -31.21 35.95 -52.87
C ILE A 148 -31.88 34.91 -51.93
N GLU A 149 -33.12 34.56 -52.26
CA GLU A 149 -33.87 33.44 -51.66
C GLU A 149 -33.48 32.06 -52.25
N GLU A 150 -33.89 30.95 -51.61
CA GLU A 150 -33.60 29.57 -52.06
C GLU A 150 -33.96 29.32 -53.54
N LYS A 151 -35.03 29.95 -54.06
CA LYS A 151 -35.48 29.83 -55.46
C LYS A 151 -34.47 30.33 -56.49
N HIS A 152 -33.54 31.19 -56.07
CA HIS A 152 -32.48 31.77 -56.92
C HIS A 152 -31.19 30.95 -56.88
N LEU A 153 -31.08 29.98 -55.97
CA LEU A 153 -29.96 29.04 -55.91
C LEU A 153 -30.24 27.87 -56.85
N GLU A 154 -29.21 27.42 -57.56
CA GLU A 154 -29.35 26.24 -58.41
C GLU A 154 -29.65 25.00 -57.54
N PRO A 155 -30.58 24.12 -57.96
CA PRO A 155 -31.11 23.06 -57.11
C PRO A 155 -30.07 22.10 -56.53
N ASN A 156 -28.98 21.80 -57.26
CA ASN A 156 -27.93 20.93 -56.77
C ASN A 156 -27.13 21.57 -55.63
N TYR A 157 -26.89 22.89 -55.67
CA TYR A 157 -26.26 23.59 -54.54
C TYR A 157 -27.16 23.64 -53.31
N LEU A 158 -28.46 23.92 -53.49
CA LEU A 158 -29.41 23.90 -52.39
C LEU A 158 -29.50 22.52 -51.72
N ALA A 159 -29.50 21.44 -52.53
CA ALA A 159 -29.46 20.07 -52.03
C ALA A 159 -28.19 19.78 -51.23
N LYS A 160 -27.02 20.20 -51.71
CA LYS A 160 -25.75 20.06 -50.99
C LYS A 160 -25.76 20.80 -49.66
N ILE A 161 -26.27 22.04 -49.63
CA ILE A 161 -26.37 22.84 -48.40
C ILE A 161 -27.28 22.12 -47.37
N LYS A 162 -28.45 21.63 -47.78
CA LYS A 162 -29.37 20.90 -46.89
C LYS A 162 -28.77 19.60 -46.36
N VAL A 163 -27.99 18.89 -47.17
CA VAL A 163 -27.23 17.69 -46.73
C VAL A 163 -26.18 18.06 -45.67
N GLU A 164 -25.42 19.14 -45.86
CA GLU A 164 -24.43 19.57 -44.87
C GLU A 164 -25.07 20.05 -43.57
N VAL A 165 -26.22 20.73 -43.62
CA VAL A 165 -27.00 21.08 -42.42
C VAL A 165 -27.43 19.82 -41.67
N ALA A 166 -27.98 18.81 -42.37
CA ALA A 166 -28.37 17.55 -41.74
C ALA A 166 -27.17 16.78 -41.14
N LYS A 167 -26.00 16.85 -41.79
CA LYS A 167 -24.74 16.29 -41.24
C LYS A 167 -24.31 17.05 -39.97
N ALA A 168 -24.43 18.37 -39.95
CA ALA A 168 -24.09 19.18 -38.78
C ALA A 168 -25.03 18.88 -37.59
N GLU A 169 -26.34 18.77 -37.83
CA GLU A 169 -27.32 18.35 -36.82
C GLU A 169 -27.03 16.92 -36.31
N SER A 170 -26.70 15.99 -37.20
CA SER A 170 -26.31 14.63 -36.82
C SER A 170 -25.02 14.62 -35.99
N SER A 171 -24.06 15.48 -36.34
CA SER A 171 -22.80 15.65 -35.59
C SER A 171 -23.05 16.21 -34.18
N GLN A 172 -23.95 17.20 -34.05
CA GLN A 172 -24.37 17.74 -32.75
C GLN A 172 -25.00 16.66 -31.87
N GLN A 173 -25.90 15.83 -32.41
CA GLN A 173 -26.51 14.72 -31.68
C GLN A 173 -25.48 13.66 -31.25
N ALA A 174 -24.52 13.33 -32.13
CA ALA A 174 -23.44 12.42 -31.80
C ALA A 174 -22.54 12.96 -30.68
N ALA A 175 -22.24 14.26 -30.69
CA ALA A 175 -21.48 14.92 -29.64
C ALA A 175 -22.22 14.88 -28.29
N ALA A 176 -23.51 15.21 -28.26
CA ALA A 176 -24.34 15.13 -27.05
C ALA A 176 -24.41 13.69 -26.48
N LYS A 177 -24.52 12.68 -27.36
CA LYS A 177 -24.47 11.27 -26.94
C LYS A 177 -23.10 10.87 -26.39
N SER A 178 -22.02 11.39 -26.99
CA SER A 178 -20.65 11.17 -26.52
C SER A 178 -20.44 11.75 -25.12
N GLU A 179 -20.94 12.96 -24.86
CA GLU A 179 -20.91 13.59 -23.54
C GLU A 179 -21.66 12.75 -22.49
N ALA A 180 -22.87 12.27 -22.81
CA ALA A 180 -23.64 11.40 -21.93
C ALA A 180 -22.92 10.07 -21.63
N ASN A 181 -22.29 9.47 -22.65
CA ASN A 181 -21.49 8.25 -22.49
C ASN A 181 -20.26 8.49 -21.61
N ALA A 182 -19.55 9.59 -21.79
CA ALA A 182 -18.42 9.97 -20.95
C ALA A 182 -18.84 10.12 -19.48
N LYS A 183 -20.00 10.74 -19.22
CA LYS A 183 -20.56 10.84 -17.88
C LYS A 183 -20.92 9.48 -17.27
N ALA A 184 -21.49 8.58 -18.07
CA ALA A 184 -21.78 7.22 -17.64
C ALA A 184 -20.50 6.44 -17.30
N SER A 185 -19.44 6.59 -18.11
CA SER A 185 -18.13 6.00 -17.84
C SER A 185 -17.47 6.55 -16.57
N GLU A 186 -17.58 7.85 -16.29
CA GLU A 186 -17.12 8.46 -15.03
C GLU A 186 -17.81 7.82 -13.81
N ASN A 187 -19.14 7.66 -13.87
CA ASN A 187 -19.91 7.02 -12.81
C ASN A 187 -19.54 5.55 -12.62
N ALA A 188 -19.34 4.81 -13.73
CA ALA A 188 -18.90 3.42 -13.69
C ALA A 188 -17.51 3.29 -13.04
N ALA A 189 -16.57 4.19 -13.37
CA ALA A 189 -15.24 4.20 -12.77
C ALA A 189 -15.29 4.47 -11.25
N LYS A 190 -16.13 5.42 -10.78
CA LYS A 190 -16.35 5.68 -9.35
C LYS A 190 -16.98 4.48 -8.62
N ALA A 191 -17.92 3.77 -9.26
CA ALA A 191 -18.48 2.55 -8.72
C ALA A 191 -17.41 1.43 -8.61
N SER A 192 -16.56 1.28 -9.63
CA SER A 192 -15.43 0.35 -9.60
C SER A 192 -14.42 0.69 -8.52
N GLU A 193 -14.10 1.96 -8.29
CA GLU A 193 -13.23 2.41 -7.20
C GLU A 193 -13.81 2.00 -5.82
N THR A 194 -15.12 2.20 -5.63
CA THR A 194 -15.82 1.82 -4.39
C THR A 194 -15.82 0.31 -4.17
N ALA A 195 -16.05 -0.46 -5.24
CA ALA A 195 -15.99 -1.92 -5.21
C ALA A 195 -14.57 -2.41 -4.87
N ALA A 196 -13.52 -1.78 -5.40
CA ALA A 196 -12.14 -2.10 -5.08
C ALA A 196 -11.81 -1.84 -3.60
N LYS A 197 -12.22 -0.68 -3.03
CA LYS A 197 -12.04 -0.39 -1.59
C LYS A 197 -12.79 -1.37 -0.69
N THR A 198 -13.98 -1.80 -1.11
CA THR A 198 -14.75 -2.84 -0.39
C THR A 198 -14.02 -4.18 -0.43
N SER A 199 -13.47 -4.56 -1.59
CA SER A 199 -12.67 -5.77 -1.75
C SER A 199 -11.39 -5.75 -0.91
N GLU A 200 -10.71 -4.61 -0.82
CA GLU A 200 -9.54 -4.41 0.05
C GLU A 200 -9.91 -4.62 1.53
N THR A 201 -11.03 -4.05 1.97
CA THR A 201 -11.54 -4.23 3.35
C THR A 201 -11.86 -5.69 3.64
N ASN A 202 -12.53 -6.39 2.72
CA ASN A 202 -12.87 -7.80 2.85
C ASN A 202 -11.60 -8.70 2.87
N ALA A 203 -10.57 -8.35 2.09
CA ALA A 203 -9.28 -9.04 2.13
C ALA A 203 -8.61 -8.88 3.50
N LYS A 204 -8.60 -7.67 4.07
CA LYS A 204 -8.03 -7.41 5.41
C LYS A 204 -8.80 -8.13 6.52
N ALA A 205 -10.13 -8.18 6.43
CA ALA A 205 -10.96 -8.97 7.34
C ALA A 205 -10.65 -10.47 7.25
N SER A 206 -10.45 -10.99 6.03
CA SER A 206 -10.08 -12.40 5.80
C SER A 206 -8.68 -12.72 6.33
N GLU A 207 -7.70 -11.84 6.14
CA GLU A 207 -6.35 -11.96 6.72
C GLU A 207 -6.40 -12.04 8.25
N THR A 208 -7.22 -11.18 8.87
CA THR A 208 -7.43 -11.18 10.34
C THR A 208 -8.10 -12.47 10.82
N ALA A 209 -9.08 -12.98 10.08
CA ALA A 209 -9.74 -14.25 10.38
C ALA A 209 -8.76 -15.44 10.26
N ALA A 210 -7.92 -15.45 9.23
CA ALA A 210 -6.87 -16.45 9.05
C ALA A 210 -5.86 -16.45 10.19
N ALA A 211 -5.41 -15.26 10.63
CA ALA A 211 -4.50 -15.12 11.77
C ALA A 211 -5.11 -15.66 13.08
N LYS A 212 -6.39 -15.36 13.36
CA LYS A 212 -7.10 -15.91 14.52
C LYS A 212 -7.21 -17.43 14.46
N SER A 213 -7.50 -17.98 13.28
CA SER A 213 -7.57 -19.44 13.07
C SER A 213 -6.21 -20.10 13.27
N ALA A 214 -5.11 -19.47 12.85
CA ALA A 214 -3.76 -19.97 13.11
C ALA A 214 -3.46 -20.04 14.62
N THR A 215 -3.76 -18.98 15.38
CA THR A 215 -3.60 -18.99 16.85
C THR A 215 -4.47 -20.06 17.52
N ALA A 216 -5.71 -20.25 17.04
CA ALA A 216 -6.59 -21.31 17.57
C ALA A 216 -6.03 -22.72 17.30
N ALA A 217 -5.40 -22.92 16.13
CA ALA A 217 -4.74 -24.18 15.79
C ALA A 217 -3.52 -24.46 16.70
N GLU A 218 -2.66 -23.45 16.95
CA GLU A 218 -1.51 -23.56 17.87
C GLU A 218 -1.96 -23.90 19.31
N ALA A 219 -3.04 -23.28 19.78
CA ALA A 219 -3.63 -23.59 21.08
C ALA A 219 -4.17 -25.04 21.12
N SER A 220 -4.82 -25.49 20.05
CA SER A 220 -5.30 -26.87 19.93
C SER A 220 -4.16 -27.88 19.91
N GLU A 221 -3.04 -27.59 19.26
CA GLU A 221 -1.84 -28.44 19.27
C GLU A 221 -1.26 -28.56 20.69
N SER A 222 -1.17 -27.44 21.40
CA SER A 222 -0.70 -27.42 22.79
C SER A 222 -1.60 -28.26 23.71
N ASN A 223 -2.92 -28.14 23.56
CA ASN A 223 -3.89 -28.93 24.32
C ASN A 223 -3.76 -30.43 24.02
N ALA A 224 -3.51 -30.81 22.75
CA ALA A 224 -3.28 -32.20 22.38
C ALA A 224 -2.02 -32.78 23.05
N LYS A 225 -0.89 -32.03 23.07
CA LYS A 225 0.35 -32.44 23.77
C LYS A 225 0.16 -32.60 25.28
N VAL A 226 -0.61 -31.72 25.90
CA VAL A 226 -0.96 -31.83 27.33
C VAL A 226 -1.81 -33.08 27.59
N SER A 227 -2.78 -33.36 26.70
CA SER A 227 -3.61 -34.56 26.80
C SER A 227 -2.81 -35.85 26.61
N GLU A 228 -1.86 -35.87 25.67
CA GLU A 228 -0.91 -36.98 25.44
C GLU A 228 -0.04 -37.24 26.68
N THR A 229 0.48 -36.18 27.30
CA THR A 229 1.28 -36.28 28.54
C THR A 229 0.44 -36.83 29.69
N SER A 230 -0.79 -36.34 29.84
CA SER A 230 -1.71 -36.79 30.90
C SER A 230 -2.10 -38.26 30.74
N ALA A 231 -2.33 -38.71 29.49
CA ALA A 231 -2.58 -40.11 29.18
C ALA A 231 -1.36 -40.99 29.51
N SER A 232 -0.15 -40.53 29.18
CA SER A 232 1.10 -41.24 29.48
C SER A 232 1.34 -41.39 30.98
N GLN A 233 1.09 -40.34 31.77
CA GLN A 233 1.17 -40.39 33.24
C GLN A 233 0.13 -41.34 33.84
N SER A 234 -1.09 -41.33 33.30
CA SER A 234 -2.16 -42.23 33.73
C SER A 234 -1.81 -43.69 33.45
N ALA A 235 -1.23 -43.99 32.29
CA ALA A 235 -0.75 -45.32 31.93
C ALA A 235 0.39 -45.81 32.83
N ALA A 236 1.35 -44.92 33.16
CA ALA A 236 2.43 -45.22 34.10
C ALA A 236 1.88 -45.54 35.50
N THR A 237 0.94 -44.73 35.99
CA THR A 237 0.27 -44.94 37.29
C THR A 237 -0.44 -46.29 37.33
N ALA A 238 -1.22 -46.63 36.29
CA ALA A 238 -1.89 -47.92 36.18
C ALA A 238 -0.90 -49.11 36.20
N THR A 239 0.27 -48.95 35.58
CA THR A 239 1.33 -49.96 35.58
C THR A 239 1.91 -50.16 36.99
N SER A 240 2.19 -49.07 37.71
CA SER A 240 2.69 -49.12 39.10
C SER A 240 1.68 -49.74 40.07
N GLU A 241 0.39 -49.42 39.92
CA GLU A 241 -0.68 -50.02 40.71
C GLU A 241 -0.82 -51.52 40.44
N ALA A 242 -0.75 -51.94 39.16
CA ALA A 242 -0.77 -53.35 38.80
C ALA A 242 0.42 -54.13 39.40
N ALA A 243 1.62 -53.52 39.42
CA ALA A 243 2.78 -54.11 40.08
C ALA A 243 2.60 -54.23 41.60
N SER A 244 2.05 -53.19 42.24
CA SER A 244 1.76 -53.18 43.68
C SER A 244 0.72 -54.24 44.07
N ALA A 245 -0.32 -54.39 43.26
CA ALA A 245 -1.32 -55.44 43.42
C ALA A 245 -0.70 -56.85 43.28
N SER A 246 0.20 -57.04 42.31
CA SER A 246 0.91 -58.30 42.11
C SER A 246 1.81 -58.65 43.32
N GLN A 247 2.57 -57.68 43.83
CA GLN A 247 3.40 -57.82 45.03
C GLN A 247 2.55 -58.17 46.26
N SER A 248 1.39 -57.54 46.40
CA SER A 248 0.44 -57.80 47.48
C SER A 248 -0.12 -59.23 47.40
N ALA A 249 -0.43 -59.72 46.20
CA ALA A 249 -0.88 -61.09 45.97
C ALA A 249 0.21 -62.13 46.31
N SER A 250 1.47 -61.90 45.92
CA SER A 250 2.59 -62.75 46.32
C SER A 250 2.77 -62.77 47.84
N THR A 251 2.70 -61.60 48.49
CA THR A 251 2.80 -61.50 49.95
C THR A 251 1.69 -62.28 50.65
N ALA A 252 0.45 -62.20 50.15
CA ALA A 252 -0.67 -62.98 50.69
C ALA A 252 -0.44 -64.50 50.53
N THR A 253 0.12 -64.92 49.39
CA THR A 253 0.47 -66.32 49.13
C THR A 253 1.55 -66.81 50.10
N ASP A 254 2.60 -66.03 50.32
CA ASP A 254 3.66 -66.37 51.28
C ASP A 254 3.12 -66.48 52.71
N LYS A 255 2.23 -65.57 53.11
CA LYS A 255 1.57 -65.63 54.42
C LYS A 255 0.71 -66.88 54.57
N ALA A 256 -0.02 -67.28 53.53
CA ALA A 256 -0.78 -68.53 53.53
C ALA A 256 0.14 -69.76 53.67
N ASN A 257 1.26 -69.79 52.94
CA ASN A 257 2.24 -70.87 53.05
C ASN A 257 2.87 -70.96 54.45
N ILE A 258 3.24 -69.82 55.04
CA ILE A 258 3.76 -69.75 56.41
C ILE A 258 2.71 -70.26 57.41
N ALA A 259 1.45 -69.87 57.26
CA ALA A 259 0.38 -70.34 58.12
C ALA A 259 0.22 -71.87 58.06
N THR A 260 0.26 -72.45 56.85
CA THR A 260 0.24 -73.90 56.65
C THR A 260 1.43 -74.60 57.30
N GLN A 261 2.65 -74.08 57.10
CA GLN A 261 3.86 -74.64 57.74
C GLN A 261 3.78 -74.57 59.26
N LYS A 262 3.28 -73.45 59.81
CA LYS A 262 3.08 -73.30 61.25
C LYS A 262 2.05 -74.26 61.81
N ALA A 263 0.96 -74.52 61.08
CA ALA A 263 0.00 -75.55 61.47
C ALA A 263 0.66 -76.93 61.57
N THR A 264 1.49 -77.32 60.59
CA THR A 264 2.25 -78.58 60.63
C THR A 264 3.23 -78.63 61.81
N GLU A 265 3.95 -77.53 62.08
CA GLU A 265 4.88 -77.45 63.23
C GLU A 265 4.14 -77.59 64.57
N ILE A 266 2.94 -76.99 64.70
CA ILE A 266 2.09 -77.11 65.87
C ILE A 266 1.62 -78.55 66.06
N ILE A 267 1.20 -79.23 64.99
CA ILE A 267 0.80 -80.64 65.04
C ILE A 267 1.96 -81.51 65.55
N GLY A 268 3.17 -81.37 64.97
CA GLY A 268 4.33 -82.14 65.41
C GLY A 268 4.76 -81.86 66.85
N LYS A 269 4.62 -80.61 67.32
CA LYS A 269 4.85 -80.27 68.74
C LYS A 269 3.81 -80.87 69.65
N ALA A 270 2.54 -80.91 69.24
CA ALA A 270 1.47 -81.54 70.00
C ALA A 270 1.68 -83.07 70.13
N GLU A 271 2.08 -83.73 69.04
CA GLU A 271 2.48 -85.14 69.03
C GLU A 271 3.66 -85.39 69.97
N SER A 272 4.73 -84.59 69.86
CA SER A 272 5.90 -84.70 70.74
C SER A 272 5.58 -84.46 72.22
N ALA A 273 4.66 -83.53 72.51
CA ALA A 273 4.19 -83.28 73.87
C ALA A 273 3.36 -84.45 74.41
N ALA A 274 2.52 -85.07 73.58
CA ALA A 274 1.77 -86.27 73.93
C ALA A 274 2.70 -87.47 74.21
N ASP A 275 3.72 -87.67 73.37
CA ASP A 275 4.76 -88.69 73.59
C ASP A 275 5.53 -88.45 74.88
N SER A 276 5.92 -87.19 75.15
CA SER A 276 6.62 -86.81 76.37
C SER A 276 5.76 -87.01 77.62
N ALA A 277 4.46 -86.69 77.57
CA ALA A 277 3.53 -86.94 78.65
C ALA A 277 3.37 -88.44 78.93
N THR A 278 3.24 -89.25 77.87
CA THR A 278 3.19 -90.71 77.95
C THR A 278 4.47 -91.27 78.58
N LYS A 279 5.62 -90.78 78.16
CA LYS A 279 6.92 -91.18 78.71
C LYS A 279 7.11 -90.74 80.16
N ALA A 280 6.66 -89.54 80.54
CA ALA A 280 6.67 -89.09 81.93
C ALA A 280 5.78 -89.96 82.83
N GLN A 281 4.60 -90.35 82.35
CA GLN A 281 3.71 -91.29 83.04
C GLN A 281 4.39 -92.65 83.25
N SER A 282 5.14 -93.15 82.25
CA SER A 282 5.87 -94.43 82.37
C SER A 282 6.96 -94.41 83.43
N TYR A 283 7.66 -93.28 83.60
CA TYR A 283 8.63 -93.12 84.68
C TYR A 283 7.98 -93.03 86.06
N ALA A 284 6.76 -92.48 86.16
CA ALA A 284 6.08 -92.28 87.43
C ALA A 284 5.41 -93.55 87.97
N VAL A 285 4.58 -94.23 87.17
CA VAL A 285 3.70 -95.32 87.62
C VAL A 285 3.73 -96.58 86.74
N GLY A 286 4.39 -96.55 85.58
CA GLY A 286 4.41 -97.67 84.63
C GLY A 286 3.11 -97.86 83.82
N GLY A 287 3.02 -98.95 83.04
CA GLY A 287 1.80 -99.39 82.35
C GLY A 287 1.41 -98.64 81.06
N THR A 288 2.36 -97.99 80.41
CA THR A 288 2.16 -97.18 79.18
C THR A 288 2.65 -97.86 77.89
N GLY A 289 3.44 -98.93 77.99
CA GLY A 289 4.08 -99.62 76.85
C GLY A 289 5.18 -98.84 76.15
N SER A 290 5.73 -97.77 76.75
CA SER A 290 6.60 -96.79 76.07
C SER A 290 8.09 -96.99 76.33
N ARG A 291 8.47 -97.81 77.34
CA ARG A 291 9.87 -98.05 77.70
C ARG A 291 10.06 -99.48 78.25
N GLU A 292 11.18 -100.09 77.91
CA GLU A 292 11.58 -101.38 78.46
C GLU A 292 11.84 -101.27 79.98
N GLY A 293 11.22 -102.15 80.78
CA GLY A 293 11.36 -102.18 82.25
C GLY A 293 10.54 -101.13 83.02
N GLU A 294 9.42 -100.65 82.48
CA GLU A 294 8.55 -99.66 83.14
C GLU A 294 7.67 -100.21 84.28
N ASP A 295 7.55 -101.53 84.44
CA ASP A 295 6.65 -102.18 85.42
C ASP A 295 7.17 -102.14 86.88
N SER A 296 8.18 -101.30 87.17
CA SER A 296 8.68 -101.03 88.52
C SER A 296 8.27 -99.61 88.95
N ASP A 297 7.52 -99.49 90.05
CA ASP A 297 7.07 -98.21 90.63
C ASP A 297 8.27 -97.40 91.17
N ASN A 298 8.86 -96.59 90.29
CA ASN A 298 10.06 -95.81 90.60
C ASN A 298 9.77 -94.72 91.64
N ALA A 299 8.54 -94.18 91.68
CA ALA A 299 8.13 -93.20 92.68
C ALA A 299 8.17 -93.81 94.08
N LYS A 300 7.70 -95.05 94.24
CA LYS A 300 7.82 -95.81 95.48
C LYS A 300 9.28 -96.11 95.86
N TYR A 301 10.14 -96.40 94.89
CA TYR A 301 11.56 -96.69 95.11
C TYR A 301 12.35 -95.47 95.63
N TYR A 302 12.21 -94.30 95.00
CA TYR A 302 12.91 -93.08 95.43
C TYR A 302 12.37 -92.51 96.75
N TYR A 303 11.07 -92.62 97.00
CA TYR A 303 10.49 -92.28 98.31
C TYR A 303 11.18 -93.08 99.44
N GLN A 304 11.44 -94.37 99.20
CA GLN A 304 12.12 -95.23 100.16
C GLN A 304 13.59 -94.82 100.38
N GLN A 305 14.33 -94.48 99.32
CA GLN A 305 15.70 -93.97 99.43
C GLN A 305 15.80 -92.61 100.15
N ALA A 306 14.90 -91.66 99.86
CA ALA A 306 14.88 -90.36 100.53
C ALA A 306 14.58 -90.50 102.02
N LYS A 307 13.70 -91.44 102.38
CA LYS A 307 13.44 -91.84 103.76
C LYS A 307 14.72 -92.37 104.43
N ASP A 308 15.45 -93.27 103.77
CA ASP A 308 16.68 -93.86 104.31
C ASP A 308 17.81 -92.82 104.49
N ILE A 309 17.98 -91.85 103.57
CA ILE A 309 18.95 -90.74 103.69
C ILE A 309 18.57 -89.79 104.84
N SER A 310 17.28 -89.45 104.97
CA SER A 310 16.79 -88.62 106.07
C SER A 310 17.03 -89.29 107.43
N GLU A 311 16.89 -90.62 107.50
CA GLU A 311 17.18 -91.38 108.72
C GLU A 311 18.70 -91.52 108.96
N GLY A 312 19.53 -91.51 107.92
CA GLY A 312 21.00 -91.57 107.98
C GLY A 312 21.72 -90.28 108.40
N LEU A 313 21.06 -89.11 108.36
CA LEU A 313 21.61 -87.82 108.84
C LEU A 313 21.60 -87.70 110.37
N LYS A 314 21.07 -88.69 111.11
CA LYS A 314 21.23 -88.80 112.57
C LYS A 314 22.70 -89.06 112.92
N GLY A 315 23.45 -87.99 113.23
CA GLY A 315 24.83 -88.05 113.73
C GLY A 315 25.83 -87.11 113.06
N GLY A 316 25.44 -86.33 112.04
CA GLY A 316 26.28 -85.31 111.39
C GLY A 316 25.97 -83.86 111.82
N LEU A 317 26.73 -82.88 111.32
CA LEU A 317 26.45 -81.46 111.55
C LEU A 317 25.18 -81.03 110.79
N GLN A 318 24.20 -80.47 111.51
CA GLN A 318 22.90 -80.03 111.00
C GLN A 318 22.85 -78.49 111.04
N PRO A 319 22.79 -77.78 109.90
CA PRO A 319 22.65 -76.33 109.91
C PRO A 319 21.22 -75.91 110.30
N HIS A 320 21.09 -75.08 111.34
CA HIS A 320 19.83 -74.60 111.91
C HIS A 320 19.58 -73.10 111.68
N GLY A 321 20.36 -72.47 110.80
CA GLY A 321 20.15 -71.09 110.33
C GLY A 321 21.12 -70.06 110.93
N THR A 322 20.88 -68.80 110.60
CA THR A 322 21.64 -67.64 111.10
C THR A 322 20.90 -66.97 112.24
N VAL A 323 21.57 -66.71 113.36
CA VAL A 323 21.03 -66.02 114.53
C VAL A 323 22.02 -64.95 115.02
N ALA A 324 21.54 -63.93 115.73
CA ALA A 324 22.44 -63.08 116.51
C ALA A 324 22.95 -63.88 117.72
N PHE A 325 24.11 -63.52 118.27
CA PHE A 325 24.68 -64.24 119.40
C PHE A 325 23.77 -64.21 120.63
N ALA A 326 23.07 -63.10 120.85
CA ALA A 326 22.09 -62.95 121.93
C ALA A 326 20.88 -63.88 121.77
N ASP A 327 20.57 -64.30 120.54
CA ASP A 327 19.44 -65.16 120.20
C ASP A 327 19.88 -66.62 120.01
N LEU A 328 21.14 -66.94 120.32
CA LEU A 328 21.61 -68.32 120.30
C LEU A 328 20.85 -69.14 121.34
N PRO A 329 20.19 -70.26 120.96
CA PRO A 329 19.44 -71.06 121.91
C PRO A 329 20.31 -71.55 123.06
N ALA A 330 19.72 -71.69 124.24
CA ALA A 330 20.41 -72.25 125.38
C ALA A 330 20.93 -73.66 125.03
N LEU A 331 22.14 -73.97 125.48
CA LEU A 331 22.83 -75.21 125.12
C LEU A 331 22.02 -76.47 125.47
N ALA A 332 21.18 -76.42 126.50
CA ALA A 332 20.29 -77.52 126.91
C ALA A 332 19.17 -77.83 125.90
N ASP A 333 18.76 -76.85 125.11
CA ASP A 333 17.65 -76.95 124.15
C ASP A 333 18.11 -77.36 122.74
N VAL A 334 19.40 -77.64 122.60
CA VAL A 334 20.07 -77.94 121.34
C VAL A 334 20.56 -79.37 121.33
N SER A 335 20.34 -80.09 120.22
CA SER A 335 20.85 -81.45 120.03
C SER A 335 22.29 -81.44 119.50
N THR A 336 23.08 -82.45 119.87
CA THR A 336 24.45 -82.62 119.38
C THR A 336 24.48 -82.63 117.85
N GLY A 337 25.39 -81.86 117.27
CA GLY A 337 25.52 -81.68 115.82
C GLY A 337 24.76 -80.49 115.26
N TRP A 338 23.86 -79.83 116.00
CA TRP A 338 23.22 -78.60 115.52
C TRP A 338 24.25 -77.48 115.38
N MET A 339 24.23 -76.81 114.23
CA MET A 339 25.14 -75.75 113.84
C MET A 339 24.36 -74.48 113.51
N PHE A 340 24.80 -73.34 114.04
CA PHE A 340 24.23 -72.03 113.83
C PHE A 340 25.28 -71.10 113.22
N ASN A 341 24.86 -70.20 112.35
CA ASN A 341 25.70 -69.11 111.88
C ASN A 341 25.42 -67.87 112.74
N ILE A 342 26.44 -67.21 113.27
CA ILE A 342 26.27 -66.05 114.13
C ILE A 342 26.40 -64.77 113.31
N SER A 343 25.36 -63.95 113.23
CA SER A 343 25.28 -62.81 112.31
C SER A 343 26.09 -61.58 112.73
N ASP A 344 26.47 -61.50 114.00
CA ASP A 344 27.14 -60.39 114.65
C ASP A 344 28.49 -60.83 115.23
N GLU A 345 29.38 -59.86 115.47
CA GLU A 345 30.61 -60.14 116.22
C GLU A 345 30.25 -60.41 117.67
N PHE A 346 30.80 -61.47 118.24
CA PHE A 346 30.47 -61.89 119.60
C PHE A 346 31.69 -62.31 120.39
N THR A 347 31.53 -62.38 121.70
CA THR A 347 32.57 -62.87 122.62
C THR A 347 32.14 -64.21 123.20
N THR A 348 33.01 -65.21 123.14
CA THR A 348 32.71 -66.55 123.67
C THR A 348 32.40 -66.52 125.18
N THR A 349 31.50 -67.40 125.63
CA THR A 349 31.13 -67.62 127.05
C THR A 349 31.72 -68.94 127.56
N ASP A 350 31.53 -69.28 128.84
CA ASP A 350 32.06 -70.54 129.43
C ASP A 350 31.50 -71.82 128.80
N ASP A 351 30.33 -71.70 128.16
CA ASP A 351 29.66 -72.76 127.41
C ASP A 351 30.38 -73.10 126.09
N PHE A 352 31.38 -72.30 125.69
CA PHE A 352 32.24 -72.58 124.54
C PHE A 352 33.45 -73.44 124.91
N LYS A 353 33.92 -74.24 123.96
CA LYS A 353 35.11 -75.09 124.12
C LYS A 353 36.38 -74.28 124.37
N GLU A 354 36.50 -73.13 123.73
CA GLU A 354 37.65 -72.24 123.86
C GLU A 354 37.63 -71.41 125.16
N GLY A 355 36.56 -71.52 125.96
CA GLY A 355 36.35 -70.75 127.18
C GLY A 355 35.89 -69.32 126.92
N ALA A 356 35.53 -68.59 127.99
CA ALA A 356 35.05 -67.22 127.85
C ALA A 356 36.14 -66.23 127.42
N GLY A 357 35.76 -65.22 126.62
CA GLY A 357 36.58 -64.02 126.37
C GLY A 357 37.21 -63.87 124.98
N ASN A 358 36.96 -64.78 124.03
CA ASN A 358 37.49 -64.67 122.66
C ASN A 358 36.52 -63.93 121.74
N VAL A 359 37.00 -62.96 120.95
CA VAL A 359 36.19 -62.20 119.98
C VAL A 359 36.15 -62.92 118.63
N ILE A 360 34.95 -63.22 118.15
CA ILE A 360 34.69 -63.95 116.92
C ILE A 360 33.92 -63.04 115.95
N PRO A 361 34.40 -62.84 114.70
CA PRO A 361 33.76 -61.93 113.76
C PRO A 361 32.36 -62.41 113.35
N ALA A 362 31.52 -61.45 112.96
CA ALA A 362 30.23 -61.71 112.32
C ALA A 362 30.37 -62.70 111.16
N GLY A 363 29.47 -63.68 111.12
CA GLY A 363 29.39 -64.74 110.11
C GLY A 363 30.06 -66.05 110.51
N ALA A 364 30.55 -66.22 111.74
CA ALA A 364 31.14 -67.48 112.19
C ALA A 364 30.08 -68.57 112.43
N ASN A 365 30.40 -69.81 112.04
CA ASN A 365 29.54 -70.96 112.33
C ASN A 365 29.94 -71.59 113.66
N ILE A 366 28.97 -71.85 114.52
CA ILE A 366 29.17 -72.52 115.81
C ILE A 366 28.28 -73.76 115.89
N TYR A 367 28.72 -74.79 116.59
CA TYR A 367 27.93 -76.03 116.69
C TYR A 367 28.06 -76.68 118.07
N LYS A 368 27.02 -77.42 118.48
CA LYS A 368 27.05 -78.20 119.73
C LYS A 368 27.80 -79.51 119.51
N THR A 369 28.89 -79.69 120.23
CA THR A 369 29.72 -80.89 120.22
C THR A 369 29.18 -81.96 121.19
N SER A 370 29.67 -83.20 121.07
CA SER A 370 29.21 -84.34 121.89
C SER A 370 29.58 -84.25 123.38
N ASP A 371 30.47 -83.34 123.75
CA ASP A 371 30.88 -83.01 125.12
C ASP A 371 30.05 -81.86 125.72
N GLU A 372 28.90 -81.55 125.12
CA GLU A 372 27.96 -80.52 125.59
C GLU A 372 28.63 -79.16 125.76
N LYS A 373 29.27 -78.68 124.68
CA LYS A 373 29.78 -77.31 124.55
C LYS A 373 29.56 -76.76 123.14
N TRP A 374 29.64 -75.45 122.99
CA TRP A 374 29.71 -74.77 121.69
C TRP A 374 31.15 -74.78 121.15
N ASP A 375 31.33 -74.97 119.86
CA ASP A 375 32.64 -74.96 119.16
C ASP A 375 32.55 -74.13 117.87
N VAL A 376 33.56 -73.32 117.56
CA VAL A 376 33.56 -72.40 116.40
C VAL A 376 34.25 -73.04 115.19
N LEU A 377 33.52 -73.18 114.08
CA LEU A 377 34.02 -73.72 112.82
C LEU A 377 34.80 -72.62 112.05
N ALA A 378 36.14 -72.68 112.08
CA ALA A 378 37.03 -71.61 111.61
C ALA A 378 36.96 -71.25 110.10
N GLY A 379 36.95 -69.95 109.78
CA GLY A 379 37.19 -69.42 108.43
C GLY A 379 37.31 -67.87 108.36
N THR A 380 38.46 -67.34 107.93
CA THR A 380 38.73 -65.88 107.75
C THR A 380 38.91 -65.48 106.27
N PRO A 381 38.27 -64.40 105.74
CA PRO A 381 38.61 -63.85 104.42
C PRO A 381 39.17 -62.40 104.36
N VAL A 382 39.60 -62.06 103.14
CA VAL A 382 40.63 -61.10 102.64
C VAL A 382 40.29 -59.60 102.75
N THR A 383 41.31 -58.72 102.72
CA THR A 383 41.25 -57.35 103.26
C THR A 383 41.55 -56.14 102.31
N GLY A 384 41.44 -56.19 100.97
CA GLY A 384 41.55 -54.98 100.09
C GLY A 384 41.73 -55.15 98.55
N VAL A 385 41.55 -54.08 97.73
CA VAL A 385 41.69 -54.01 96.24
C VAL A 385 42.56 -52.81 95.75
N LYS A 386 43.38 -52.96 94.68
CA LYS A 386 44.27 -51.90 94.11
C LYS A 386 44.39 -51.95 92.57
N GLY A 387 44.58 -50.79 91.93
CA GLY A 387 44.88 -50.67 90.49
C GLY A 387 46.35 -50.92 90.12
N ALA A 388 46.63 -51.14 88.82
CA ALA A 388 47.94 -51.56 88.32
C ALA A 388 49.09 -50.57 88.56
N LYS A 389 48.79 -49.29 88.76
CA LYS A 389 49.78 -48.23 89.08
C LYS A 389 49.76 -47.78 90.54
N GLU A 390 48.99 -48.47 91.39
CA GLU A 390 48.82 -48.10 92.79
C GLU A 390 49.77 -48.94 93.68
N ALA A 391 50.52 -48.26 94.54
CA ALA A 391 51.47 -48.88 95.47
C ALA A 391 50.82 -49.32 96.81
N SER A 392 49.54 -49.01 97.04
CA SER A 392 48.83 -49.30 98.29
C SER A 392 47.37 -49.67 98.03
N TYR A 393 46.85 -50.63 98.80
CA TYR A 393 45.44 -51.07 98.72
C TYR A 393 44.52 -50.03 99.37
N ARG A 394 43.43 -49.68 98.69
CA ARG A 394 42.38 -48.85 99.29
C ARG A 394 41.34 -49.76 99.96
N ARG A 395 40.84 -49.33 101.12
CA ARG A 395 39.72 -49.96 101.85
C ARG A 395 38.55 -48.97 101.90
N GLY A 396 37.32 -49.45 101.72
CA GLY A 396 36.10 -48.63 101.71
C GLY A 396 35.48 -48.40 100.32
N ASN A 397 34.50 -47.49 100.23
CA ASN A 397 33.72 -47.22 99.00
C ASN A 397 34.58 -46.55 97.91
N VAL A 398 34.49 -47.03 96.65
CA VAL A 398 35.37 -46.65 95.53
C VAL A 398 34.63 -45.75 94.53
N ASN A 399 35.21 -44.59 94.17
CA ASN A 399 34.73 -43.72 93.08
C ASN A 399 35.80 -43.59 91.98
N LEU A 400 35.46 -43.92 90.73
CA LEU A 400 36.37 -44.00 89.57
C LEU A 400 36.01 -42.92 88.53
N THR A 401 36.99 -42.15 88.04
CA THR A 401 36.78 -41.15 86.97
C THR A 401 37.35 -41.61 85.61
N PRO A 402 36.91 -41.05 84.46
CA PRO A 402 37.42 -41.40 83.13
C PRO A 402 38.94 -41.24 82.95
N ALA A 403 39.57 -40.33 83.70
CA ALA A 403 41.03 -40.20 83.76
C ALA A 403 41.70 -41.39 84.47
N ASN A 404 40.99 -42.02 85.42
CA ASN A 404 41.47 -43.21 86.14
C ASN A 404 41.39 -44.50 85.29
N ILE A 405 40.74 -44.46 84.11
CA ILE A 405 40.57 -45.62 83.22
C ILE A 405 41.01 -45.37 81.75
N GLY A 406 41.54 -44.20 81.41
CA GLY A 406 42.19 -43.94 80.11
C GLY A 406 41.26 -43.62 78.92
N ALA A 407 40.10 -43.00 79.15
CA ALA A 407 39.14 -42.68 78.08
C ALA A 407 39.10 -41.16 77.73
N VAL A 408 40.11 -40.66 77.01
CA VAL A 408 40.04 -39.33 76.35
C VAL A 408 40.47 -39.46 74.89
N ALA A 409 39.61 -39.09 73.93
CA ALA A 409 39.87 -39.26 72.50
C ALA A 409 40.47 -37.99 71.86
N THR A 410 41.66 -38.12 71.27
CA THR A 410 42.29 -37.16 70.35
C THR A 410 42.30 -37.76 68.94
N GLY A 411 41.35 -37.38 68.08
CA GLY A 411 41.28 -37.81 66.68
C GLY A 411 39.92 -37.48 66.08
N GLY A 412 39.89 -36.59 65.09
CA GLY A 412 38.67 -35.92 64.61
C GLY A 412 37.68 -36.80 63.86
N ASP A 413 36.40 -36.52 64.09
CA ASP A 413 35.40 -36.09 63.11
C ASP A 413 34.29 -35.45 63.95
N THR A 414 33.91 -34.21 63.67
CA THR A 414 32.96 -33.49 64.53
C THR A 414 31.56 -33.96 64.21
N ALA A 415 31.17 -35.08 64.78
CA ALA A 415 29.85 -35.70 64.61
C ALA A 415 28.69 -34.82 65.09
N ASN A 416 28.94 -33.72 65.80
CA ASN A 416 27.95 -32.67 66.10
C ASN A 416 28.63 -31.36 66.56
N ASN A 417 28.80 -30.39 65.65
CA ASN A 417 29.27 -29.04 65.97
C ASN A 417 28.26 -27.98 65.52
N ILE A 418 27.77 -27.16 66.46
CA ILE A 418 27.01 -25.93 66.17
C ILE A 418 28.00 -24.78 66.04
N VAL A 419 28.00 -24.07 64.90
CA VAL A 419 28.93 -22.96 64.60
C VAL A 419 28.16 -21.66 64.43
N SER A 420 28.51 -20.63 65.21
CA SER A 420 28.00 -19.27 65.02
C SER A 420 28.85 -18.51 63.99
N PHE A 421 28.21 -17.85 63.02
CA PHE A 421 28.87 -16.99 62.03
C PHE A 421 27.99 -15.78 61.68
N THR A 422 28.61 -14.70 61.21
CA THR A 422 27.90 -13.51 60.71
C THR A 422 27.66 -13.68 59.21
N SER A 423 26.39 -13.66 58.78
CA SER A 423 26.03 -13.74 57.36
C SER A 423 26.28 -12.42 56.65
N SER A 424 26.95 -12.47 55.49
CA SER A 424 27.03 -11.36 54.54
C SER A 424 25.90 -11.38 53.51
N ASP A 425 25.11 -12.46 53.45
CA ASP A 425 23.92 -12.56 52.60
C ASP A 425 22.76 -11.76 53.20
N VAL A 426 22.12 -10.94 52.38
CA VAL A 426 21.02 -10.03 52.74
C VAL A 426 19.84 -10.26 51.80
N ALA A 427 18.62 -9.97 52.25
CA ALA A 427 17.39 -10.20 51.49
C ALA A 427 17.40 -9.52 50.10
N ASP A 428 16.70 -10.13 49.14
CA ASP A 428 16.66 -9.70 47.75
C ASP A 428 16.28 -8.21 47.61
N GLY A 429 17.06 -7.46 46.82
CA GLY A 429 16.84 -6.04 46.52
C GLY A 429 17.94 -5.10 47.06
N LEU A 430 18.59 -5.45 48.18
CA LEU A 430 19.57 -4.59 48.86
C LEU A 430 21.03 -4.83 48.45
N THR A 431 21.30 -5.83 47.61
CA THR A 431 22.65 -6.04 47.06
C THR A 431 22.96 -4.97 46.01
N SER A 432 23.87 -4.05 46.36
CA SER A 432 24.24 -2.88 45.53
C SER A 432 25.53 -3.06 44.75
N ALA A 433 26.42 -3.99 45.15
CA ALA A 433 27.72 -4.21 44.49
C ALA A 433 28.28 -5.62 44.73
N TRP A 434 29.14 -6.07 43.79
CA TRP A 434 29.97 -7.25 43.92
C TRP A 434 31.01 -7.10 45.04
N THR A 435 31.29 -8.18 45.80
CA THR A 435 32.34 -8.18 46.84
C THR A 435 33.25 -9.41 46.68
N THR A 436 34.56 -9.22 46.61
CA THR A 436 35.52 -10.32 46.38
C THR A 436 35.50 -11.36 47.52
N VAL A 437 35.53 -12.65 47.17
CA VAL A 437 35.62 -13.77 48.12
C VAL A 437 37.09 -14.22 48.22
N SER A 438 37.66 -14.23 49.42
CA SER A 438 39.03 -14.70 49.67
C SER A 438 39.15 -16.22 49.52
N LYS A 439 40.33 -16.71 49.07
CA LYS A 439 40.62 -18.15 48.94
C LYS A 439 40.49 -18.88 50.28
N LEU A 440 40.12 -20.17 50.23
CA LEU A 440 40.17 -21.07 51.37
C LEU A 440 41.63 -21.49 51.65
N SER A 441 42.01 -21.47 52.92
CA SER A 441 43.33 -21.88 53.41
C SER A 441 43.20 -23.00 54.45
N SER A 442 44.23 -23.83 54.58
CA SER A 442 44.27 -24.87 55.60
C SER A 442 44.32 -24.27 57.01
N GLY A 443 43.69 -24.93 57.98
CA GLY A 443 43.65 -24.49 59.38
C GLY A 443 42.59 -23.43 59.71
N GLU A 444 41.67 -23.14 58.79
CA GLU A 444 40.60 -22.18 59.05
C GLU A 444 39.55 -22.69 60.05
N LYS A 445 39.04 -21.77 60.87
CA LYS A 445 37.86 -22.04 61.71
C LYS A 445 36.65 -22.29 60.82
N HIS A 446 35.77 -23.21 61.22
CA HIS A 446 34.50 -23.46 60.50
C HIS A 446 33.68 -22.18 60.27
N SER A 447 33.68 -21.23 61.22
CA SER A 447 32.98 -19.94 61.06
C SER A 447 33.52 -19.07 59.91
N SER A 448 34.82 -19.14 59.61
CA SER A 448 35.45 -18.46 58.46
C SER A 448 34.96 -19.05 57.14
N ILE A 449 34.87 -20.39 57.08
CA ILE A 449 34.38 -21.11 55.90
C ILE A 449 32.92 -20.72 55.63
N PHE A 450 32.05 -20.75 56.64
CA PHE A 450 30.63 -20.38 56.49
C PHE A 450 30.43 -18.90 56.13
N ALA A 451 31.26 -17.98 56.65
CA ALA A 451 31.20 -16.56 56.25
C ALA A 451 31.56 -16.36 54.77
N LYS A 452 32.58 -17.07 54.25
CA LYS A 452 32.95 -17.03 52.83
C LYS A 452 31.86 -17.61 51.93
N VAL A 453 31.24 -18.71 52.35
CA VAL A 453 30.09 -19.31 51.66
C VAL A 453 28.91 -18.33 51.59
N SER A 454 28.58 -17.68 52.70
CA SER A 454 27.55 -16.62 52.76
C SER A 454 27.86 -15.46 51.79
N GLN A 455 29.12 -15.03 51.69
CA GLN A 455 29.55 -14.00 50.75
C GLN A 455 29.42 -14.42 49.26
N MET A 456 29.61 -15.71 48.95
CA MET A 456 29.33 -16.22 47.60
C MET A 456 27.84 -16.10 47.25
N PHE A 457 26.94 -16.47 48.17
CA PHE A 457 25.49 -16.37 47.94
C PHE A 457 25.04 -14.93 47.67
N LYS A 458 25.56 -13.95 48.41
CA LYS A 458 25.34 -12.51 48.13
C LYS A 458 25.72 -12.14 46.69
N ASN A 459 26.87 -12.60 46.19
CA ASN A 459 27.34 -12.30 44.84
C ASN A 459 26.48 -12.96 43.75
N VAL A 460 25.98 -14.18 43.99
CA VAL A 460 25.04 -14.85 43.07
C VAL A 460 23.73 -14.06 42.95
N ARG A 461 23.17 -13.57 44.07
CA ARG A 461 21.97 -12.71 44.06
C ARG A 461 22.21 -11.40 43.31
N TYR A 462 23.39 -10.79 43.48
CA TYR A 462 23.78 -9.59 42.73
C TYR A 462 23.83 -9.83 41.21
N LEU A 463 24.38 -10.97 40.76
CA LEU A 463 24.37 -11.35 39.35
C LEU A 463 22.94 -11.57 38.83
N TYR A 464 22.09 -12.26 39.60
CA TYR A 464 20.69 -12.47 39.24
C TYR A 464 19.94 -11.14 39.04
N LYS A 465 20.16 -10.15 39.92
CA LYS A 465 19.61 -8.79 39.77
C LYS A 465 20.09 -8.09 38.49
N MET A 466 21.35 -8.28 38.10
CA MET A 466 21.92 -7.66 36.89
C MET A 466 21.41 -8.28 35.59
N LEU A 467 21.09 -9.59 35.59
CA LEU A 467 20.58 -10.28 34.41
C LEU A 467 19.13 -9.89 34.05
N GLY A 468 18.38 -9.34 34.99
CA GLY A 468 16.99 -8.91 34.78
C GLY A 468 16.04 -10.09 34.53
N THR A 469 14.83 -9.80 34.02
CA THR A 469 13.78 -10.82 33.74
C THR A 469 13.57 -11.09 32.25
N THR A 470 14.35 -10.46 31.37
CA THR A 470 14.16 -10.57 29.93
C THR A 470 14.66 -11.92 29.44
N ASP A 471 13.78 -12.70 28.82
CA ASP A 471 14.14 -13.96 28.16
C ASP A 471 14.97 -13.67 26.89
N ILE A 472 16.25 -14.07 26.93
CA ILE A 472 17.18 -13.92 25.81
C ILE A 472 17.29 -15.17 24.94
N SER A 473 16.57 -16.25 25.26
CA SER A 473 16.65 -17.52 24.51
C SER A 473 16.32 -17.37 23.01
N LYS A 474 15.50 -16.37 22.67
CA LYS A 474 15.07 -16.05 21.30
C LYS A 474 15.92 -14.99 20.60
N ILE A 475 16.96 -14.45 21.25
CA ILE A 475 17.82 -13.39 20.69
C ILE A 475 19.24 -13.96 20.49
N GLY A 476 19.73 -13.96 19.24
CA GLY A 476 21.00 -14.58 18.89
C GLY A 476 20.98 -16.11 19.09
N ASN A 477 21.93 -16.65 19.87
CA ASN A 477 22.03 -18.07 20.22
C ASN A 477 21.65 -18.36 21.68
N GLY A 478 20.86 -17.49 22.31
CA GLY A 478 20.47 -17.62 23.72
C GLY A 478 21.56 -17.27 24.73
N THR A 479 22.70 -16.75 24.27
CA THR A 479 23.79 -16.25 25.13
C THR A 479 23.82 -14.72 25.16
N CYS A 480 24.34 -14.13 26.23
CA CYS A 480 24.55 -12.68 26.31
C CYS A 480 25.42 -12.16 25.15
N THR A 481 26.48 -12.90 24.79
CA THR A 481 27.34 -12.57 23.65
C THR A 481 26.57 -12.61 22.34
N GLY A 482 25.72 -13.62 22.15
CA GLY A 482 24.85 -13.75 20.98
C GLY A 482 23.86 -12.61 20.88
N ALA A 483 23.17 -12.26 21.97
CA ALA A 483 22.21 -11.16 22.01
C ALA A 483 22.87 -9.81 21.69
N ILE A 484 24.04 -9.52 22.27
CA ILE A 484 24.82 -8.30 21.98
C ILE A 484 25.28 -8.28 20.52
N SER A 485 25.76 -9.40 20.00
CA SER A 485 26.19 -9.51 18.60
C SER A 485 25.02 -9.30 17.64
N SER A 486 23.86 -9.90 17.91
CA SER A 486 22.64 -9.68 17.12
C SER A 486 22.16 -8.24 17.14
N LEU A 487 22.25 -7.56 18.28
CA LEU A 487 21.94 -6.13 18.39
C LEU A 487 22.91 -5.28 17.55
N ASN A 488 24.21 -5.55 17.67
CA ASN A 488 25.24 -4.83 16.91
C ASN A 488 25.12 -5.07 15.40
N SER A 489 24.83 -6.30 14.96
CA SER A 489 24.53 -6.62 13.56
C SER A 489 23.25 -5.94 13.08
N GLY A 490 22.21 -5.88 13.91
CA GLY A 490 20.96 -5.18 13.61
C GLY A 490 21.14 -3.66 13.48
N LEU A 491 22.10 -3.07 14.21
CA LEU A 491 22.50 -1.67 14.06
C LEU A 491 23.37 -1.44 12.82
N ALA A 492 24.27 -2.37 12.49
CA ALA A 492 25.11 -2.30 11.29
C ALA A 492 24.29 -2.39 9.98
N ASN A 493 23.16 -3.11 10.00
CA ASN A 493 22.24 -3.23 8.85
C ASN A 493 21.22 -2.07 8.74
N LYS A 494 21.29 -1.04 9.60
CA LYS A 494 20.49 0.18 9.42
C LYS A 494 21.25 1.17 8.54
N TYR A 495 20.87 1.23 7.27
CA TYR A 495 21.33 2.27 6.35
C TYR A 495 20.59 3.58 6.63
N PHE A 496 21.31 4.59 7.14
CA PHE A 496 20.80 5.95 7.26
C PHE A 496 21.10 6.71 5.96
N ILE A 497 20.08 7.23 5.28
CA ILE A 497 20.28 8.15 4.16
C ILE A 497 20.68 9.51 4.75
N LYS A 498 21.94 9.89 4.61
CA LYS A 498 22.42 11.23 4.99
C LYS A 498 22.24 12.18 3.80
N ILE A 499 21.25 13.06 3.86
CA ILE A 499 21.05 14.12 2.86
C ILE A 499 21.77 15.38 3.34
N MET A 500 22.76 15.85 2.59
CA MET A 500 23.45 17.11 2.88
C MET A 500 22.76 18.24 2.12
N LYS A 501 22.64 19.43 2.76
CA LYS A 501 21.96 20.59 2.17
C LYS A 501 22.54 21.02 0.81
N SER A 502 23.82 20.74 0.57
CA SER A 502 24.52 21.04 -0.69
C SER A 502 24.02 20.24 -1.89
N ASP A 503 23.43 19.07 -1.64
CA ASP A 503 23.12 18.09 -2.69
C ASP A 503 21.66 18.22 -3.17
N TRP A 504 20.92 19.20 -2.65
CA TRP A 504 19.49 19.39 -2.85
C TRP A 504 19.20 20.81 -3.37
N SER A 505 18.47 20.93 -4.48
CA SER A 505 18.15 22.22 -5.13
C SER A 505 16.73 22.74 -4.88
N GLY A 506 15.95 22.11 -3.98
CA GLY A 506 14.56 22.49 -3.63
C GLY A 506 14.33 22.88 -2.16
N ILE A 507 13.11 23.33 -1.82
CA ILE A 507 12.70 23.67 -0.44
C ILE A 507 12.56 22.39 0.38
N MET A 508 13.16 22.36 1.58
CA MET A 508 13.27 21.16 2.41
C MET A 508 11.98 20.92 3.21
N GLY A 509 11.04 20.16 2.64
CA GLY A 509 9.97 19.54 3.43
C GLY A 509 10.50 18.36 4.26
N SER A 510 9.82 18.03 5.36
CA SER A 510 10.16 16.86 6.19
C SER A 510 10.06 15.58 5.37
N LEU A 511 11.19 14.85 5.22
CA LEU A 511 11.24 13.55 4.56
C LEU A 511 10.97 12.44 5.58
N MET A 512 9.91 11.66 5.35
CA MET A 512 9.61 10.45 6.14
C MET A 512 9.99 9.20 5.33
N PRO A 513 10.90 8.34 5.81
CA PRO A 513 11.19 7.08 5.12
C PRO A 513 10.05 6.08 5.33
N MET A 514 9.51 5.53 4.25
CA MET A 514 8.62 4.36 4.31
C MET A 514 9.39 3.13 3.85
N PHE A 515 9.52 2.14 4.72
CA PHE A 515 10.06 0.83 4.36
C PHE A 515 9.02 0.11 3.50
N ASN A 516 9.36 -0.15 2.23
CA ASN A 516 8.49 -0.88 1.34
C ASN A 516 8.50 -2.37 1.72
N ILE A 517 7.41 -2.82 2.35
CA ILE A 517 7.22 -4.20 2.86
C ILE A 517 7.25 -5.28 1.77
N ASN A 518 7.27 -4.90 0.49
CA ASN A 518 7.23 -5.81 -0.65
C ASN A 518 8.55 -5.88 -1.45
N ASN A 519 9.59 -5.12 -1.08
CA ASN A 519 10.87 -5.14 -1.79
C ASN A 519 12.01 -4.58 -0.92
N ASP A 520 12.91 -5.43 -0.45
CA ASP A 520 14.06 -5.10 0.43
C ASP A 520 15.10 -4.13 -0.17
N ASN A 521 14.89 -3.69 -1.42
CA ASN A 521 15.89 -2.96 -2.22
C ASN A 521 15.50 -1.52 -2.58
N MET A 522 14.34 -1.05 -2.12
CA MET A 522 13.79 0.26 -2.47
C MET A 522 13.35 0.99 -1.21
N ILE A 523 13.87 2.21 -0.99
CA ILE A 523 13.37 3.12 0.05
C ILE A 523 12.54 4.19 -0.68
N ASP A 524 11.24 4.24 -0.37
CA ASP A 524 10.36 5.29 -0.86
C ASP A 524 10.53 6.52 0.05
N LEU A 525 11.01 7.64 -0.52
CA LEU A 525 11.05 8.93 0.17
C LEU A 525 9.91 9.80 -0.34
N ILE A 526 9.05 10.22 0.58
CA ILE A 526 7.96 11.14 0.30
C ILE A 526 8.45 12.56 0.64
N ALA A 527 8.60 13.41 -0.39
CA ALA A 527 8.86 14.83 -0.21
C ALA A 527 7.53 15.57 -0.16
N HIS A 528 7.20 16.20 0.97
CA HIS A 528 6.06 17.10 1.08
C HIS A 528 6.37 18.40 0.32
N ASN A 529 5.51 18.75 -0.65
CA ASN A 529 5.55 20.05 -1.31
C ASN A 529 4.52 21.00 -0.67
N GLU A 530 5.00 21.92 0.15
CA GLU A 530 4.17 22.87 0.91
C GLU A 530 3.31 23.82 0.04
N GLN A 531 3.63 24.01 -1.25
CA GLN A 531 2.85 24.89 -2.12
C GLN A 531 1.56 24.25 -2.66
N ASN A 532 1.54 22.91 -2.83
CA ASN A 532 0.49 22.22 -3.57
C ASN A 532 -0.05 20.97 -2.85
N ASP A 533 0.42 20.69 -1.63
CA ASP A 533 0.06 19.50 -0.83
C ASP A 533 0.15 18.18 -1.62
N THR A 534 1.10 18.13 -2.57
CA THR A 534 1.30 17.01 -3.48
C THR A 534 2.56 16.24 -3.06
N TYR A 535 2.48 14.91 -3.08
CA TYR A 535 3.52 14.01 -2.62
C TYR A 535 4.13 13.24 -3.80
N PRO A 536 5.03 13.84 -4.60
CA PRO A 536 5.73 13.09 -5.63
C PRO A 536 6.58 12.00 -4.97
N GLY A 537 6.34 10.74 -5.33
CA GLY A 537 7.17 9.63 -4.86
C GLY A 537 8.58 9.75 -5.42
N VAL A 538 9.56 10.06 -4.57
CA VAL A 538 10.97 10.01 -4.94
C VAL A 538 11.42 8.57 -4.67
N ARG A 539 11.45 7.77 -5.74
CA ARG A 539 11.95 6.40 -5.69
C ARG A 539 13.47 6.41 -5.74
N VAL A 540 14.10 6.00 -4.65
CA VAL A 540 15.55 5.77 -4.59
C VAL A 540 15.77 4.27 -4.55
N ALA A 541 16.07 3.69 -5.71
CA ALA A 541 16.51 2.30 -5.78
C ALA A 541 17.90 2.21 -5.17
N ARG A 542 18.18 1.13 -4.42
CA ARG A 542 19.59 0.77 -4.20
C ARG A 542 20.20 0.59 -5.59
N ALA A 543 21.20 1.39 -5.93
CA ALA A 543 22.19 0.89 -6.87
C ALA A 543 22.79 -0.32 -6.14
N SER A 544 22.50 -1.53 -6.61
CA SER A 544 23.43 -2.63 -6.33
C SER A 544 24.72 -2.23 -7.02
N ALA A 545 25.53 -1.41 -6.33
CA ALA A 545 26.94 -1.38 -6.59
C ALA A 545 27.39 -2.81 -6.35
N ASP A 546 27.79 -3.44 -7.44
CA ASP A 546 28.52 -4.69 -7.44
C ASP A 546 29.55 -4.65 -6.30
N TYR A 547 29.65 -5.76 -5.59
CA TYR A 547 30.60 -5.95 -4.51
C TYR A 547 32.08 -5.83 -4.98
N ASP A 548 32.29 -5.64 -6.28
CA ASP A 548 33.60 -5.60 -6.93
C ASP A 548 33.89 -4.22 -7.54
N GLY A 549 34.09 -3.19 -6.72
CA GLY A 549 35.00 -2.06 -6.97
C GLY A 549 35.02 -1.35 -8.35
N ASN A 550 34.00 -1.46 -9.19
CA ASN A 550 33.98 -0.87 -10.53
C ASN A 550 33.28 0.49 -10.49
N ASN A 551 34.03 1.52 -10.89
CA ASN A 551 33.52 2.87 -11.10
C ASN A 551 32.31 2.84 -12.06
N ILE A 552 31.27 3.61 -11.73
CA ILE A 552 30.12 3.87 -12.60
C ILE A 552 30.54 4.92 -13.65
N PRO A 553 31.28 4.50 -14.68
CA PRO A 553 30.83 4.70 -16.06
C PRO A 553 31.21 3.44 -16.87
N ASP A 554 30.27 2.62 -17.35
CA ASP A 554 29.95 2.60 -18.80
C ASP A 554 28.81 1.61 -19.12
N THR A 555 28.11 1.09 -18.10
CA THR A 555 27.21 -0.07 -18.26
C THR A 555 25.71 0.26 -18.16
N TYR A 556 25.34 1.52 -17.95
CA TYR A 556 23.94 1.96 -18.00
C TYR A 556 23.75 2.93 -19.16
N LEU A 557 22.93 2.53 -20.13
CA LEU A 557 22.44 3.37 -21.23
C LEU A 557 21.97 4.72 -20.67
N LYS A 558 22.62 5.81 -21.10
CA LYS A 558 22.14 7.15 -20.77
C LYS A 558 20.77 7.31 -21.42
N LYS A 559 19.88 8.11 -20.82
CA LYS A 559 18.55 8.42 -21.39
C LYS A 559 18.65 9.02 -22.81
N SER A 560 19.82 9.53 -23.20
CA SER A 560 20.18 9.95 -24.57
C SER A 560 20.33 8.80 -25.57
N ASP A 561 20.69 7.59 -25.11
CA ASP A 561 21.03 6.44 -25.96
C ASP A 561 19.80 5.57 -26.28
N ALA A 562 18.72 5.71 -25.49
CA ALA A 562 17.41 5.10 -25.75
C ALA A 562 16.66 5.73 -26.95
N LYS A 563 17.26 6.72 -27.63
CA LYS A 563 16.68 7.37 -28.83
C LYS A 563 16.99 6.67 -30.15
N ASN A 564 17.83 5.63 -30.16
CA ASN A 564 18.17 4.88 -31.38
C ASN A 564 17.46 3.51 -31.49
N ASN A 565 16.19 3.43 -31.06
CA ASN A 565 15.33 2.34 -31.52
C ASN A 565 15.03 2.60 -33.00
N VAL A 566 15.74 1.91 -33.90
CA VAL A 566 15.37 1.84 -35.32
C VAL A 566 14.12 0.95 -35.43
N SER A 567 12.96 1.51 -35.12
CA SER A 567 11.68 0.90 -35.47
C SER A 567 11.36 1.26 -36.92
N ALA A 568 11.75 0.40 -37.86
CA ALA A 568 11.25 0.50 -39.23
C ALA A 568 9.84 -0.12 -39.28
N LEU A 569 8.81 0.73 -39.20
CA LEU A 569 7.44 0.35 -39.54
C LEU A 569 7.33 0.13 -41.06
N SER A 570 7.48 -1.12 -41.50
CA SER A 570 7.00 -1.58 -42.80
C SER A 570 5.61 -2.14 -42.59
N ASN A 571 4.60 -1.58 -43.26
CA ASN A 571 3.23 -2.07 -43.22
C ASN A 571 2.90 -2.57 -44.64
N THR A 572 3.37 -3.78 -44.97
CA THR A 572 3.23 -4.33 -46.33
C THR A 572 2.39 -5.60 -46.31
N ALA A 573 1.10 -5.48 -46.65
CA ALA A 573 0.23 -6.63 -46.84
C ALA A 573 0.65 -7.39 -48.09
N THR A 574 1.23 -8.59 -47.92
CA THR A 574 1.77 -9.37 -49.03
C THR A 574 1.13 -10.76 -49.05
N ASN A 575 0.47 -11.11 -50.17
CA ASN A 575 -0.20 -12.41 -50.34
C ASN A 575 0.81 -13.48 -50.76
N TYR A 576 1.01 -14.51 -49.94
CA TYR A 576 1.82 -15.68 -50.29
C TYR A 576 0.98 -16.97 -50.28
N ASN A 577 1.19 -17.82 -51.30
CA ASN A 577 0.57 -19.14 -51.45
C ASN A 577 1.52 -20.21 -50.89
N ASP A 578 1.12 -20.91 -49.81
CA ASP A 578 1.68 -22.17 -49.30
C ASP A 578 3.21 -22.38 -49.41
N GLN A 579 4.02 -21.38 -49.06
CA GLN A 579 5.48 -21.52 -48.89
C GLN A 579 5.98 -20.61 -47.78
N THR A 580 7.18 -20.88 -47.23
CA THR A 580 7.86 -20.11 -46.17
C THR A 580 8.26 -18.70 -46.67
N PRO A 581 7.45 -17.64 -46.51
CA PRO A 581 7.81 -16.34 -47.05
C PRO A 581 8.72 -15.63 -46.04
N VAL A 582 9.78 -15.02 -46.56
CA VAL A 582 10.50 -13.97 -45.82
C VAL A 582 9.60 -12.75 -45.80
N VAL A 583 9.14 -12.36 -44.62
CA VAL A 583 8.28 -11.18 -44.44
C VAL A 583 9.10 -9.91 -44.23
N GLN A 584 10.33 -10.03 -43.73
CA GLN A 584 11.24 -8.89 -43.60
C GLN A 584 12.70 -9.33 -43.64
N TYR A 585 13.52 -8.59 -44.39
CA TYR A 585 14.98 -8.64 -44.31
C TYR A 585 15.48 -7.54 -43.38
N PHE A 586 16.53 -7.82 -42.61
CA PHE A 586 17.19 -6.83 -41.76
C PHE A 586 18.71 -7.01 -41.77
N THR A 587 19.42 -5.91 -41.51
CA THR A 587 20.87 -5.88 -41.34
C THR A 587 21.18 -5.25 -39.99
N VAL A 588 22.00 -5.92 -39.20
CA VAL A 588 22.43 -5.43 -37.90
C VAL A 588 23.44 -4.30 -38.06
N PRO A 589 23.29 -3.15 -37.36
CA PRO A 589 24.26 -2.08 -37.39
C PRO A 589 25.67 -2.56 -37.01
N ASP A 590 26.70 -1.98 -37.64
CA ASP A 590 28.11 -2.37 -37.45
C ASP A 590 28.71 -1.99 -36.08
N ASP A 591 27.91 -1.42 -35.18
CA ASP A 591 28.34 -0.80 -33.94
C ASP A 591 28.25 -1.73 -32.71
N GLY A 592 27.77 -2.96 -32.87
CA GLY A 592 27.70 -3.93 -31.78
C GLY A 592 26.92 -5.21 -32.07
N TYR A 593 26.66 -5.94 -30.99
CA TYR A 593 25.89 -7.18 -30.99
C TYR A 593 24.43 -6.89 -30.63
N TYR A 594 23.51 -7.53 -31.34
CA TYR A 594 22.08 -7.27 -31.21
C TYR A 594 21.28 -8.56 -30.96
N LEU A 595 20.25 -8.45 -30.14
CA LEU A 595 19.18 -9.43 -30.03
C LEU A 595 17.99 -8.97 -30.88
N ILE A 596 17.39 -9.90 -31.63
CA ILE A 596 16.32 -9.57 -32.58
C ILE A 596 15.01 -10.17 -32.08
N THR A 597 13.96 -9.36 -32.01
CA THR A 597 12.60 -9.81 -31.70
C THR A 597 11.67 -9.46 -32.85
N GLY A 598 10.97 -10.47 -33.36
CA GLY A 598 9.93 -10.32 -34.37
C GLY A 598 8.55 -10.60 -33.77
N LEU A 599 7.58 -9.77 -34.10
CA LEU A 599 6.15 -9.98 -33.85
C LEU A 599 5.45 -10.10 -35.19
N VAL A 600 4.63 -11.13 -35.36
CA VAL A 600 3.84 -11.33 -36.58
C VAL A 600 2.40 -11.65 -36.21
N THR A 601 1.47 -10.86 -36.73
CA THR A 601 0.03 -11.05 -36.55
C THR A 601 -0.55 -11.71 -37.79
N PHE A 602 -1.17 -12.87 -37.63
CA PHE A 602 -1.84 -13.63 -38.68
C PHE A 602 -3.34 -13.33 -38.70
N SER A 603 -3.92 -13.14 -39.88
CA SER A 603 -5.37 -13.02 -40.05
C SER A 603 -6.11 -14.33 -39.74
N SER A 604 -7.35 -14.23 -39.24
CA SER A 604 -8.22 -15.36 -38.85
C SER A 604 -8.38 -16.42 -39.96
N ASN A 605 -7.88 -17.64 -39.73
CA ASN A 605 -8.19 -18.82 -40.53
C ASN A 605 -7.99 -20.12 -39.71
N ALA A 606 -8.80 -21.14 -39.98
CA ALA A 606 -9.17 -22.21 -39.05
C ALA A 606 -8.42 -23.55 -39.20
N ASN A 607 -7.47 -23.70 -40.12
CA ASN A 607 -6.83 -25.01 -40.37
C ASN A 607 -5.30 -24.92 -40.44
N GLY A 608 -4.58 -25.88 -39.83
CA GLY A 608 -3.11 -26.03 -39.93
C GLY A 608 -2.31 -25.57 -38.69
N PHE A 609 -1.01 -25.33 -38.88
CA PHE A 609 -0.14 -24.69 -37.87
C PHE A 609 0.47 -23.41 -38.44
N ARG A 610 0.79 -22.47 -37.54
CA ARG A 610 1.44 -21.19 -37.86
C ARG A 610 2.81 -21.17 -37.20
N GLU A 611 3.80 -20.71 -37.95
CA GLU A 611 5.17 -20.64 -37.48
C GLU A 611 5.79 -19.29 -37.85
N VAL A 612 6.56 -18.73 -36.92
CA VAL A 612 7.40 -17.55 -37.12
C VAL A 612 8.80 -17.92 -36.70
N PHE A 613 9.79 -17.58 -37.52
CA PHE A 613 11.17 -17.87 -37.22
C PHE A 613 12.10 -16.78 -37.74
N ILE A 614 13.22 -16.61 -37.04
CA ILE A 614 14.29 -15.69 -37.41
C ILE A 614 15.46 -16.52 -37.92
N THR A 615 15.98 -16.18 -39.10
CA THR A 615 17.16 -16.83 -39.68
C THR A 615 18.28 -15.81 -39.78
N ASN A 616 19.49 -16.20 -39.39
CA ASN A 616 20.69 -15.44 -39.73
C ASN A 616 21.12 -15.87 -41.13
N THR A 617 21.01 -14.97 -42.10
CA THR A 617 21.32 -15.26 -43.50
C THR A 617 22.81 -15.29 -43.77
N THR A 618 23.63 -14.68 -42.90
CA THR A 618 25.09 -14.76 -42.96
C THR A 618 25.59 -16.15 -42.57
N SER A 619 24.99 -16.79 -41.56
CA SER A 619 25.36 -18.15 -41.10
C SER A 619 24.43 -19.26 -41.60
N ASN A 620 23.35 -18.90 -42.29
CA ASN A 620 22.28 -19.79 -42.76
C ASN A 620 21.67 -20.67 -41.65
N TYR A 621 21.52 -20.10 -40.44
CA TYR A 621 21.02 -20.81 -39.26
C TYR A 621 19.75 -20.17 -38.71
N VAL A 622 18.76 -20.99 -38.34
CA VAL A 622 17.52 -20.52 -37.69
C VAL A 622 17.81 -20.18 -36.23
N MET A 623 17.84 -18.88 -35.93
CA MET A 623 18.22 -18.36 -34.63
C MET A 623 17.08 -18.44 -33.61
N GLY A 624 15.82 -18.42 -34.03
CA GLY A 624 14.68 -18.56 -33.13
C GLY A 624 13.44 -19.03 -33.89
N ARG A 625 12.57 -19.81 -33.26
CA ARG A 625 11.33 -20.32 -33.86
C ARG A 625 10.21 -20.44 -32.84
N VAL A 626 9.00 -20.08 -33.25
CA VAL A 626 7.77 -20.28 -32.47
C VAL A 626 6.72 -20.85 -33.41
N ARG A 627 6.14 -22.00 -33.02
CA ARG A 627 5.11 -22.72 -33.77
C ARG A 627 3.90 -22.97 -32.87
N VAL A 628 2.71 -22.63 -33.35
CA VAL A 628 1.45 -22.89 -32.65
C VAL A 628 0.41 -23.53 -33.58
N PRO A 629 -0.56 -24.30 -33.04
CA PRO A 629 -1.74 -24.72 -33.80
C PRO A 629 -2.55 -23.49 -34.25
N ALA A 630 -3.11 -23.51 -35.46
CA ALA A 630 -4.08 -22.51 -35.87
C ALA A 630 -5.43 -22.81 -35.20
N VAL A 631 -5.99 -21.84 -34.49
CA VAL A 631 -7.31 -21.93 -33.84
C VAL A 631 -8.29 -20.99 -34.52
N SER A 632 -9.56 -21.38 -34.63
CA SER A 632 -10.60 -20.52 -35.20
C SER A 632 -11.01 -19.43 -34.21
N GLY A 633 -11.02 -18.17 -34.66
CA GLY A 633 -11.43 -17.01 -33.87
C GLY A 633 -10.33 -15.96 -33.70
N GLY A 634 -10.48 -14.83 -34.38
CA GLY A 634 -9.63 -13.64 -34.21
C GLY A 634 -8.24 -13.70 -34.87
N ALA A 635 -7.60 -12.54 -35.01
CA ALA A 635 -6.20 -12.47 -35.44
C ALA A 635 -5.28 -13.01 -34.33
N SER A 636 -4.22 -13.74 -34.69
CA SER A 636 -3.26 -14.31 -33.72
C SER A 636 -1.89 -13.69 -33.89
N THR A 637 -1.33 -13.12 -32.82
CA THR A 637 0.02 -12.54 -32.83
C THR A 637 1.02 -13.51 -32.19
N LEU A 638 2.10 -13.81 -32.93
CA LEU A 638 3.21 -14.63 -32.46
C LEU A 638 4.46 -13.77 -32.32
N GLN A 639 5.14 -13.92 -31.19
CA GLN A 639 6.43 -13.28 -30.93
C GLN A 639 7.54 -14.32 -30.98
N VAL A 640 8.62 -14.04 -31.69
CA VAL A 640 9.84 -14.84 -31.72
C VAL A 640 11.03 -13.95 -31.34
N THR A 641 11.94 -14.47 -30.53
CA THR A 641 13.22 -13.82 -30.22
C THR A 641 14.35 -14.71 -30.70
N SER A 642 15.42 -14.12 -31.25
CA SER A 642 16.60 -14.87 -31.63
C SER A 642 17.22 -15.50 -30.38
N GLY A 643 17.42 -16.81 -30.37
CA GLY A 643 18.09 -17.55 -29.31
C GLY A 643 19.61 -17.31 -29.24
N GLY A 644 20.14 -16.50 -30.14
CA GLY A 644 21.53 -16.05 -30.17
C GLY A 644 21.64 -14.60 -30.62
N THR A 645 22.85 -14.05 -30.51
CA THR A 645 23.17 -12.66 -30.83
C THR A 645 23.59 -12.53 -32.29
N PHE A 646 23.07 -11.53 -32.99
CA PHE A 646 23.59 -11.14 -34.30
C PHE A 646 24.81 -10.24 -34.11
N GLY A 647 25.90 -10.58 -34.77
CA GLY A 647 27.12 -9.77 -34.77
C GLY A 647 27.04 -8.55 -35.68
N PRO A 648 28.02 -7.64 -35.58
CA PRO A 648 28.11 -6.44 -36.42
C PRO A 648 28.02 -6.78 -37.92
N GLY A 649 27.12 -6.10 -38.63
CA GLY A 649 26.97 -6.22 -40.09
C GLY A 649 26.31 -7.52 -40.58
N GLN A 650 25.91 -8.42 -39.67
CA GLN A 650 25.21 -9.64 -40.05
C GLN A 650 23.79 -9.34 -40.54
N THR A 651 23.34 -10.15 -41.48
CA THR A 651 22.00 -10.04 -42.07
C THR A 651 21.10 -11.17 -41.58
N GLY A 652 19.81 -10.90 -41.51
CA GLY A 652 18.82 -11.91 -41.15
C GLY A 652 17.47 -11.68 -41.79
N THR A 653 16.61 -12.68 -41.63
CA THR A 653 15.22 -12.65 -42.07
C THR A 653 14.28 -12.97 -40.93
N LEU A 654 13.15 -12.26 -40.90
CA LEU A 654 11.95 -12.70 -40.23
C LEU A 654 11.09 -13.43 -41.26
N SER A 655 10.79 -14.69 -41.00
CA SER A 655 10.05 -15.56 -41.90
C SER A 655 8.85 -16.14 -41.21
N THR A 656 7.84 -16.48 -42.00
CA THR A 656 6.62 -17.11 -41.52
C THR A 656 6.36 -18.41 -42.27
N TYR A 657 5.51 -19.27 -41.73
CA TYR A 657 4.98 -20.42 -42.44
C TYR A 657 3.57 -20.74 -41.95
N GLN A 658 2.70 -21.10 -42.87
CA GLN A 658 1.41 -21.70 -42.56
C GLN A 658 1.12 -22.84 -43.52
N ASN A 659 0.43 -23.88 -43.04
CA ASN A 659 -0.02 -25.00 -43.86
C ASN A 659 -1.55 -25.09 -43.85
N SER A 660 -2.20 -24.01 -44.30
CA SER A 660 -3.66 -23.84 -44.23
C SER A 660 -4.35 -23.85 -45.59
N GLY A 661 -3.62 -23.95 -46.71
CA GLY A 661 -4.19 -23.97 -48.06
C GLY A 661 -4.90 -22.67 -48.46
N SER A 662 -4.58 -21.56 -47.81
CA SER A 662 -5.24 -20.25 -47.98
C SER A 662 -4.20 -19.14 -48.01
N ASN A 663 -4.55 -17.99 -48.61
CA ASN A 663 -3.64 -16.83 -48.66
C ASN A 663 -3.25 -16.37 -47.25
N LEU A 664 -1.94 -16.14 -47.07
CA LEU A 664 -1.36 -15.63 -45.83
C LEU A 664 -1.45 -14.10 -45.81
N ASN A 665 -2.31 -13.52 -44.96
CA ASN A 665 -2.26 -12.10 -44.62
C ASN A 665 -1.60 -11.94 -43.24
N VAL A 666 -0.46 -11.26 -43.21
CA VAL A 666 0.31 -11.01 -41.99
C VAL A 666 0.64 -9.54 -41.82
N GLN A 667 0.77 -9.11 -40.56
CA GLN A 667 1.35 -7.83 -40.18
C GLN A 667 2.56 -8.10 -39.29
N GLU A 668 3.73 -7.62 -39.70
CA GLU A 668 4.99 -7.83 -39.02
C GLU A 668 5.50 -6.60 -38.27
N TRP A 669 6.28 -6.83 -37.22
CA TRP A 669 7.07 -5.83 -36.52
C TRP A 669 8.38 -6.45 -36.07
N LEU A 670 9.49 -5.78 -36.35
CA LEU A 670 10.82 -6.23 -35.97
C LEU A 670 11.50 -5.18 -35.10
N ASN A 671 12.11 -5.63 -34.02
CA ASN A 671 12.90 -4.81 -33.12
C ASN A 671 14.28 -5.40 -32.90
N MET A 672 15.26 -4.51 -32.76
CA MET A 672 16.67 -4.84 -32.63
C MET A 672 17.19 -4.15 -31.38
N VAL A 673 17.63 -4.93 -30.40
CA VAL A 673 18.13 -4.40 -29.13
C VAL A 673 19.64 -4.62 -29.07
N LYS A 674 20.40 -3.52 -28.99
CA LYS A 674 21.84 -3.58 -28.79
C LYS A 674 22.14 -4.08 -27.38
N ILE A 675 22.92 -5.14 -27.28
CA ILE A 675 23.25 -5.80 -26.01
C ILE A 675 24.73 -5.66 -25.65
N ALA A 676 25.60 -5.39 -26.62
CA ALA A 676 27.01 -5.09 -26.40
C ALA A 676 27.56 -4.23 -27.54
N PRO A 677 28.50 -3.30 -27.28
CA PRO A 677 29.25 -2.61 -28.34
C PRO A 677 30.21 -3.57 -29.07
N LYS A 678 30.62 -3.20 -30.28
CA LYS A 678 31.69 -3.90 -31.00
C LYS A 678 33.01 -3.59 -30.29
N LEU A 679 33.70 -4.65 -29.82
CA LEU A 679 35.02 -4.54 -29.21
C LEU A 679 36.08 -4.09 -30.22
#